data_AF-A0A8T3P7M4-F1
#
_entry.id   AF-A0A8T3P7M4-F1
#
_cell.length_a   1.000
_cell.length_b   1.000
_cell.length_c   1.000
_cell.angle_alpha   90.00
_cell.angle_beta   90.00
_cell.angle_gamma   90.00
#
_symmetry.space_group_name_H-M   'P 1'
#
loop_
_entity.id
_entity.type
_entity.pdbx_description
1 polymer ?
#
loop_
_entity_poly.entity_id
_entity_poly.type
_entity_poly.pdbx_seq_one_letter_code
_entity_poly.pdbx_strand_id
1 'polypeptide(L)'
;MPDFSADDVLDALSDDLMAEGDLTEALRRLFTRGLQRRHAEPAEERLAGLRELTDRLAKRRRELLQRYQLGAVLGNVRRELDEIVATERHGIERRLADASSGDEQLRQMLRDMAAKRQAVLDALPPEVGGQIRELQDYDFLDTGARERFHALTERLRRQVMDQYVQGLSEQIKGITPEQLTANRDMVRDLNQLLQERLAGDEPDAAEFLAKHGQFFPGARTLDDVIEQLAQRMAAMQSLLASMSAQQRQELQSMMDALLRDDRLRWDLAQLAANLDQLLPGGLGERLPFRGDEPLSLDGALEQMGRIAEMDHLAERLDDVDDPAGLADVDPDEVRRLLDDDSARDLEALQRLARTLEEAGYAERKGNRLELTPRGTRKIGQGVLDELFARLRRDAFGSHAVDRAGWGGERTDQSIPYEFGRPFHLDLQRTLSNALGRGDNAPAQRGAAPVALSPADFAVYETQQVSDASTVLLVDMSRSMLLRGCFLAAKKVAVALDTLIRTQFPRDDLHVVGFAYYAREIRPGALAGLSWQGYEYGTNLQHGLMLARRILTRSHTANKEVVVITDGEPTAHFEAGQVEFSYPPTNRTIQATLREVTNCTREGITINTFMLERSPALAQFVERMTRLNLGRAFYATPERLGEYILVDYVGRRSRR
;
A
#
# COMPACT_ATOMS: atom_id res chain seq x y z
N MET A 1 -19.98 3.07 0.80
CA MET A 1 -18.58 2.68 1.06
C MET A 1 -18.53 1.17 1.06
N PRO A 2 -17.50 0.55 0.46
CA PRO A 2 -17.32 -0.89 0.60
C PRO A 2 -17.04 -1.21 2.07
N ASP A 3 -17.96 -1.91 2.72
CA ASP A 3 -17.85 -2.29 4.12
C ASP A 3 -17.08 -3.61 4.22
N PHE A 4 -15.77 -3.53 4.39
CA PHE A 4 -14.92 -4.70 4.58
C PHE A 4 -14.95 -5.13 6.04
N SER A 5 -15.33 -6.38 6.26
CA SER A 5 -15.31 -6.96 7.59
C SER A 5 -13.87 -7.17 8.08
N ALA A 6 -13.67 -7.25 9.39
CA ALA A 6 -12.37 -7.59 9.96
C ALA A 6 -11.81 -8.93 9.42
N ASP A 7 -12.70 -9.85 9.06
CA ASP A 7 -12.36 -11.13 8.45
C ASP A 7 -11.81 -10.94 7.03
N ASP A 8 -12.46 -10.10 6.21
CA ASP A 8 -11.99 -9.79 4.83
C ASP A 8 -10.58 -9.20 4.85
N VAL A 9 -10.31 -8.29 5.79
CA VAL A 9 -9.00 -7.66 5.95
C VAL A 9 -7.95 -8.68 6.39
N LEU A 10 -8.28 -9.53 7.37
CA LEU A 10 -7.34 -10.52 7.88
C LEU A 10 -7.01 -11.60 6.85
N ASP A 11 -7.99 -12.01 6.03
CA ASP A 11 -7.79 -12.96 4.93
C ASP A 11 -6.87 -12.37 3.85
N ALA A 12 -7.02 -11.08 3.54
CA ALA A 12 -6.14 -10.39 2.60
C ALA A 12 -4.71 -10.20 3.12
N LEU A 13 -4.54 -10.08 4.43
CA LEU A 13 -3.23 -9.99 5.08
C LEU A 13 -2.56 -11.35 5.30
N SER A 14 -3.33 -12.44 5.32
CA SER A 14 -2.84 -13.78 5.67
C SER A 14 -1.60 -14.19 4.87
N ASP A 15 -1.59 -13.98 3.56
CA ASP A 15 -0.45 -14.35 2.71
C ASP A 15 0.81 -13.53 3.01
N ASP A 16 0.65 -12.20 3.11
CA ASP A 16 1.74 -11.25 3.35
C ASP A 16 2.31 -11.43 4.77
N LEU A 17 1.45 -11.64 5.75
CA LEU A 17 1.82 -11.91 7.14
C LEU A 17 2.51 -13.27 7.30
N MET A 18 2.08 -14.29 6.56
CA MET A 18 2.76 -15.58 6.57
C MET A 18 4.14 -15.49 5.90
N ALA A 19 4.32 -14.60 4.91
CA ALA A 19 5.63 -14.36 4.30
C ALA A 19 6.58 -13.60 5.24
N GLU A 20 6.15 -12.45 5.77
CA GLU A 20 7.03 -11.51 6.47
C GLU A 20 7.11 -11.77 7.99
N GLY A 21 6.04 -12.30 8.59
CA GLY A 21 5.94 -12.50 10.04
C GLY A 21 5.68 -11.21 10.85
N ASP A 22 5.60 -10.05 10.18
CA ASP A 22 5.26 -8.75 10.78
C ASP A 22 3.94 -8.22 10.21
N LEU A 23 3.01 -7.89 11.11
CA LEU A 23 1.71 -7.33 10.76
C LEU A 23 1.81 -5.92 10.18
N THR A 24 2.79 -5.13 10.62
CA THR A 24 3.01 -3.76 10.16
C THR A 24 3.40 -3.74 8.68
N GLU A 25 4.34 -4.60 8.30
CA GLU A 25 4.79 -4.74 6.91
C GLU A 25 3.68 -5.32 6.01
N ALA A 26 2.92 -6.30 6.52
CA ALA A 26 1.76 -6.84 5.80
C ALA A 26 0.69 -5.77 5.55
N LEU A 27 0.40 -4.92 6.54
CA LEU A 27 -0.52 -3.79 6.40
C LEU A 27 -0.02 -2.74 5.41
N ARG A 28 1.27 -2.39 5.47
CA ARG A 28 1.89 -1.47 4.51
C ARG A 28 1.68 -1.95 3.07
N ARG A 29 1.97 -3.23 2.79
CA ARG A 29 1.74 -3.81 1.45
C ARG A 29 0.28 -3.82 1.06
N LEU A 30 -0.63 -4.08 2.02
CA LEU A 30 -2.07 -4.00 1.77
C LEU A 30 -2.49 -2.57 1.41
N PHE A 31 -1.98 -1.54 2.10
CA PHE A 31 -2.25 -0.15 1.77
C PHE A 31 -1.73 0.22 0.39
N THR A 32 -0.51 -0.18 0.04
CA THR A 32 0.05 0.08 -1.30
C THR A 32 -0.74 -0.62 -2.41
N ARG A 33 -1.09 -1.90 -2.23
CA ARG A 33 -1.78 -2.73 -3.24
C ARG A 33 -3.27 -2.45 -3.35
N GLY A 34 -3.92 -2.10 -2.24
CA GLY A 34 -5.37 -2.10 -2.10
C GLY A 34 -5.93 -3.48 -1.74
N LEU A 35 -7.25 -3.51 -1.52
CA LEU A 35 -7.98 -4.69 -1.08
C LEU A 35 -8.99 -5.12 -2.16
N GLN A 36 -9.02 -6.41 -2.49
CA GLN A 36 -10.01 -6.97 -3.39
C GLN A 36 -10.64 -8.20 -2.74
N ARG A 37 -11.98 -8.20 -2.62
CA ARG A 37 -12.70 -9.35 -2.06
C ARG A 37 -12.51 -10.58 -2.95
N ARG A 38 -12.13 -11.71 -2.34
CA ARG A 38 -12.09 -13.00 -3.03
C ARG A 38 -13.54 -13.37 -3.40
N HIS A 39 -13.83 -13.53 -4.70
CA HIS A 39 -15.14 -13.91 -5.30
C HIS A 39 -16.16 -12.80 -5.66
N ALA A 40 -15.80 -11.52 -5.65
CA ALA A 40 -16.69 -10.45 -6.16
C ALA A 40 -16.55 -10.23 -7.68
N GLU A 41 -17.64 -9.80 -8.34
CA GLU A 41 -17.59 -9.34 -9.73
C GLU A 41 -16.62 -8.14 -9.88
N PRO A 42 -15.94 -7.99 -11.04
CA PRO A 42 -14.84 -7.03 -11.21
C PRO A 42 -15.23 -5.55 -11.04
N ALA A 43 -16.52 -5.22 -10.94
CA ALA A 43 -17.01 -3.84 -10.91
C ALA A 43 -17.46 -3.32 -9.52
N GLU A 44 -17.71 -4.17 -8.52
CA GLU A 44 -18.47 -3.71 -7.33
C GLU A 44 -17.74 -3.72 -5.97
N GLU A 45 -16.60 -4.38 -5.77
CA GLU A 45 -16.00 -4.44 -4.41
C GLU A 45 -14.46 -4.49 -4.42
N ARG A 46 -13.82 -3.48 -5.03
CA ARG A 46 -12.37 -3.26 -4.95
C ARG A 46 -12.09 -1.93 -4.25
N LEU A 47 -11.20 -1.97 -3.27
CA LEU A 47 -10.62 -0.80 -2.62
C LEU A 47 -9.31 -0.43 -3.33
N ALA A 48 -9.23 0.78 -3.85
CA ALA A 48 -7.99 1.28 -4.44
C ALA A 48 -6.89 1.39 -3.36
N GLY A 49 -5.67 0.98 -3.71
CA GLY A 49 -4.50 1.18 -2.86
C GLY A 49 -3.86 2.56 -3.07
N LEU A 50 -2.92 2.92 -2.19
CA LEU A 50 -2.14 4.16 -2.29
C LEU A 50 -1.44 4.29 -3.64
N ARG A 51 -0.89 3.20 -4.17
CA ARG A 51 -0.26 3.20 -5.50
C ARG A 51 -1.24 3.60 -6.60
N GLU A 52 -2.48 3.12 -6.52
CA GLU A 52 -3.50 3.45 -7.51
C GLU A 52 -3.95 4.92 -7.37
N LEU A 53 -4.05 5.45 -6.15
CA LEU A 53 -4.31 6.88 -5.93
C LEU A 53 -3.20 7.76 -6.50
N THR A 54 -1.94 7.37 -6.29
CA THR A 54 -0.76 8.06 -6.83
C THR A 54 -0.74 7.99 -8.37
N ASP A 55 -1.08 6.84 -8.95
CA ASP A 55 -1.24 6.67 -10.40
C ASP A 55 -2.38 7.56 -10.96
N ARG A 56 -3.49 7.70 -10.22
CA ARG A 56 -4.60 8.62 -10.58
C ARG A 56 -4.16 10.08 -10.52
N LEU A 57 -3.38 10.49 -9.50
CA LEU A 57 -2.79 11.84 -9.41
C LEU A 57 -1.88 12.10 -10.62
N ALA A 58 -0.96 11.18 -10.92
CA ALA A 58 -0.06 11.29 -12.05
C ALA A 58 -0.81 11.35 -13.40
N LYS A 59 -1.91 10.59 -13.54
CA LYS A 59 -2.79 10.66 -14.73
C LYS A 59 -3.46 12.03 -14.82
N ARG A 60 -4.04 12.52 -13.73
CA ARG A 60 -4.74 13.81 -13.68
C ARG A 60 -3.79 14.98 -13.96
N ARG A 61 -2.56 14.92 -13.45
CA ARG A 61 -1.49 15.88 -13.74
C ARG A 61 -1.18 15.93 -15.24
N ARG A 62 -1.03 14.77 -15.88
CA ARG A 62 -0.81 14.68 -17.34
C ARG A 62 -1.97 15.27 -18.13
N GLU A 63 -3.21 15.02 -17.71
CA GLU A 63 -4.40 15.58 -18.36
C GLU A 63 -4.40 17.11 -18.32
N LEU A 64 -4.06 17.72 -17.17
CA LEU A 64 -3.99 19.18 -17.04
C LEU A 64 -2.90 19.78 -17.95
N LEU A 65 -1.71 19.18 -17.97
CA LEU A 65 -0.59 19.63 -18.81
C LEU A 65 -0.85 19.46 -20.32
N GLN A 66 -1.64 18.45 -20.70
CA GLN A 66 -2.01 18.17 -22.09
C GLN A 66 -3.24 18.94 -22.56
N ARG A 67 -3.98 19.61 -21.68
CA ARG A 67 -5.19 20.34 -22.07
C ARG A 67 -4.91 21.79 -22.43
N TYR A 68 -4.00 22.44 -21.72
CA TYR A 68 -3.83 23.90 -21.78
C TYR A 68 -2.54 24.36 -22.48
N GLN A 69 -2.60 25.54 -23.12
CA GLN A 69 -1.45 26.29 -23.68
C GLN A 69 -1.30 27.66 -23.01
N LEU A 70 -0.06 28.03 -22.69
CA LEU A 70 0.29 29.31 -22.07
C LEU A 70 0.60 30.44 -23.08
N GLY A 71 0.67 30.13 -24.38
CA GLY A 71 1.20 31.02 -25.41
C GLY A 71 0.26 32.12 -25.93
N ALA A 72 -1.02 32.15 -25.57
CA ALA A 72 -2.02 33.01 -26.22
C ALA A 72 -2.30 34.36 -25.52
N VAL A 73 -1.72 34.62 -24.35
CA VAL A 73 -2.08 35.76 -23.48
C VAL A 73 -1.71 37.13 -24.07
N LEU A 74 -0.51 37.27 -24.64
CA LEU A 74 -0.02 38.56 -25.18
C LEU A 74 -0.57 38.89 -26.57
N GLY A 75 -1.00 37.88 -27.32
CA GLY A 75 -1.51 38.05 -28.69
C GLY A 75 -2.81 38.87 -28.75
N ASN A 76 -3.64 38.81 -27.71
CA ASN A 76 -4.89 39.57 -27.64
C ASN A 76 -4.64 41.05 -27.35
N VAL A 77 -3.71 41.36 -26.44
CA VAL A 77 -3.34 42.76 -26.10
C VAL A 77 -2.71 43.45 -27.31
N ARG A 78 -1.82 42.74 -28.01
CA ARG A 78 -1.22 43.24 -29.26
C ARG A 78 -2.28 43.57 -30.31
N ARG A 79 -3.25 42.67 -30.51
CA ARG A 79 -4.35 42.88 -31.46
C ARG A 79 -5.19 44.11 -31.10
N GLU A 80 -5.52 44.30 -29.82
CA GLU A 80 -6.30 45.45 -29.35
C GLU A 80 -5.51 46.77 -29.51
N LEU A 81 -4.19 46.77 -29.29
CA LEU A 81 -3.33 47.92 -29.57
C LEU A 81 -3.23 48.22 -31.07
N ASP A 82 -3.07 47.20 -31.91
CA ASP A 82 -3.04 47.35 -33.37
C ASP A 82 -4.36 47.96 -33.88
N GLU A 83 -5.50 47.56 -33.31
CA GLU A 83 -6.82 48.13 -33.60
C GLU A 83 -6.95 49.60 -33.15
N ILE A 84 -6.39 49.96 -31.99
CA ILE A 84 -6.35 51.35 -31.49
C ILE A 84 -5.50 52.22 -32.43
N VAL A 85 -4.30 51.75 -32.81
CA VAL A 85 -3.41 52.44 -33.74
C VAL A 85 -4.07 52.58 -35.12
N ALA A 86 -4.75 51.55 -35.60
CA ALA A 86 -5.51 51.62 -36.86
C ALA A 86 -6.67 52.63 -36.79
N THR A 87 -7.36 52.70 -35.64
CA THR A 87 -8.45 53.67 -35.40
C THR A 87 -7.91 55.11 -35.41
N GLU A 88 -6.76 55.35 -34.79
CA GLU A 88 -6.10 56.66 -34.80
C GLU A 88 -5.64 57.05 -36.21
N ARG A 89 -5.00 56.13 -36.95
CA ARG A 89 -4.62 56.35 -38.36
C ARG A 89 -5.82 56.75 -39.22
N HIS A 90 -6.94 56.05 -39.05
CA HIS A 90 -8.17 56.38 -39.76
C HIS A 90 -8.80 57.71 -39.30
N GLY A 91 -8.63 58.09 -38.03
CA GLY A 91 -9.01 59.41 -37.51
C GLY A 91 -8.19 60.55 -38.12
N ILE A 92 -6.87 60.35 -38.25
CA ILE A 92 -5.94 61.28 -38.91
C ILE A 92 -6.34 61.48 -40.37
N GLU A 93 -6.61 60.39 -41.11
CA GLU A 93 -7.06 60.43 -42.51
C GLU A 93 -8.38 61.17 -42.69
N ARG A 94 -9.38 60.89 -41.84
CA ARG A 94 -10.67 61.60 -41.87
C ARG A 94 -10.50 63.11 -41.62
N ARG A 95 -9.70 63.50 -40.62
CA ARG A 95 -9.40 64.92 -40.33
C ARG A 95 -8.70 65.61 -41.50
N LEU A 96 -7.79 64.92 -42.20
CA LEU A 96 -7.14 65.43 -43.41
C LEU A 96 -8.13 65.56 -44.58
N ALA A 97 -9.07 64.62 -44.72
CA ALA A 97 -10.12 64.66 -45.75
C ALA A 97 -11.16 65.76 -45.48
N ASP A 98 -11.56 65.99 -44.23
CA ASP A 98 -12.50 67.05 -43.86
C ASP A 98 -11.88 68.45 -44.00
N ALA A 99 -10.56 68.57 -43.79
CA ALA A 99 -9.79 69.79 -44.01
C ALA A 99 -9.64 70.16 -45.51
N SER A 100 -10.14 69.33 -46.43
CA SER A 100 -10.18 69.59 -47.88
C SER A 100 -11.08 70.77 -48.27
N SER A 101 -11.70 71.49 -47.32
CA SER A 101 -12.66 72.58 -47.59
C SER A 101 -12.28 73.95 -46.99
N GLY A 102 -11.12 74.09 -46.33
CA GLY A 102 -10.68 75.33 -45.64
C GLY A 102 -9.44 76.04 -46.23
N ASP A 103 -8.98 77.10 -45.56
CA ASP A 103 -7.82 77.93 -45.94
C ASP A 103 -6.51 77.15 -46.19
N GLU A 104 -5.75 77.56 -47.22
CA GLU A 104 -4.52 76.89 -47.69
C GLU A 104 -3.43 76.78 -46.59
N GLN A 105 -3.30 77.79 -45.72
CA GLN A 105 -2.34 77.80 -44.63
C GLN A 105 -2.68 76.79 -43.52
N LEU A 106 -3.97 76.65 -43.20
CA LEU A 106 -4.46 75.68 -42.23
C LEU A 106 -4.28 74.24 -42.74
N ARG A 107 -4.45 74.02 -44.05
CA ARG A 107 -4.20 72.72 -44.70
C ARG A 107 -2.74 72.29 -44.57
N GLN A 108 -1.79 73.20 -44.81
CA GLN A 108 -0.37 72.86 -44.74
C GLN A 108 0.04 72.52 -43.30
N MET A 109 -0.42 73.30 -42.31
CA MET A 109 -0.18 73.00 -40.90
C MET A 109 -0.76 71.65 -40.45
N LEU A 110 -1.98 71.32 -40.89
CA LEU A 110 -2.62 70.04 -40.56
C LEU A 110 -1.92 68.85 -41.22
N ARG A 111 -1.42 69.00 -42.46
CA ARG A 111 -0.59 67.98 -43.12
C ARG A 111 0.73 67.76 -42.40
N ASP A 112 1.41 68.82 -42.02
CA ASP A 112 2.69 68.72 -41.30
C ASP A 112 2.50 68.08 -39.92
N MET A 113 1.41 68.39 -39.21
CA MET A 113 1.05 67.74 -37.95
C MET A 113 0.66 66.27 -38.12
N ALA A 114 -0.13 65.95 -39.14
CA ALA A 114 -0.53 64.58 -39.43
C ALA A 114 0.67 63.71 -39.85
N ALA A 115 1.57 64.23 -40.69
CA ALA A 115 2.78 63.54 -41.10
C ALA A 115 3.72 63.25 -39.92
N LYS A 116 3.90 64.22 -39.00
CA LYS A 116 4.65 64.00 -37.76
C LYS A 116 4.03 62.92 -36.88
N ARG A 117 2.69 62.93 -36.72
CA ARG A 117 1.95 61.95 -35.92
C ARG A 117 2.00 60.56 -36.53
N GLN A 118 1.90 60.45 -37.86
CA GLN A 118 2.02 59.20 -38.58
C GLN A 118 3.44 58.62 -38.45
N ALA A 119 4.47 59.47 -38.52
CA ALA A 119 5.85 59.05 -38.29
C ALA A 119 6.08 58.49 -36.87
N VAL A 120 5.44 59.06 -35.84
CA VAL A 120 5.47 58.50 -34.47
C VAL A 120 4.77 57.15 -34.40
N LEU A 121 3.61 57.00 -35.04
CA LEU A 121 2.86 55.73 -35.09
C LEU A 121 3.55 54.65 -35.93
N ASP A 122 4.41 55.03 -36.88
CA ASP A 122 5.22 54.10 -37.69
C ASP A 122 6.53 53.71 -36.98
N ALA A 123 7.03 54.54 -36.05
CA ALA A 123 8.23 54.30 -35.27
C ALA A 123 7.96 53.60 -33.92
N LEU A 124 6.74 53.10 -33.70
CA LEU A 124 6.38 52.41 -32.46
C LEU A 124 7.24 51.14 -32.28
N PRO A 125 7.78 50.89 -31.07
CA PRO A 125 8.53 49.68 -30.79
C PRO A 125 7.73 48.39 -31.08
N PRO A 126 8.38 47.28 -31.44
CA PRO A 126 7.71 46.00 -31.63
C PRO A 126 7.22 45.40 -30.31
N GLU A 127 7.73 45.82 -29.15
CA GLU A 127 7.27 45.31 -27.86
C GLU A 127 6.00 46.03 -27.38
N VAL A 128 5.03 45.25 -26.88
CA VAL A 128 3.75 45.75 -26.33
C VAL A 128 3.96 46.81 -25.25
N GLY A 129 4.92 46.63 -24.33
CA GLY A 129 5.21 47.60 -23.28
C GLY A 129 5.82 48.90 -23.81
N GLY A 130 6.63 48.82 -24.88
CA GLY A 130 7.17 50.00 -25.56
C GLY A 130 6.06 50.80 -26.26
N GLN A 131 5.14 50.11 -26.93
CA GLN A 131 3.96 50.72 -27.55
C GLN A 131 3.09 51.44 -26.52
N ILE A 132 2.80 50.80 -25.38
CA ILE A 132 2.01 51.42 -24.32
C ILE A 132 2.69 52.68 -23.78
N ARG A 133 4.01 52.66 -23.57
CA ARG A 133 4.76 53.81 -23.04
C ARG A 133 4.72 54.99 -24.01
N GLU A 134 5.00 54.77 -25.28
CA GLU A 134 4.95 55.80 -26.33
C GLU A 134 3.54 56.34 -26.54
N LEU A 135 2.52 55.47 -26.57
CA LEU A 135 1.12 55.85 -26.73
C LEU A 135 0.53 56.54 -25.50
N GLN A 136 1.11 56.34 -24.31
CA GLN A 136 0.66 56.98 -23.09
C GLN A 136 1.07 58.46 -23.01
N ASP A 137 2.17 58.84 -23.68
CA ASP A 137 2.62 60.23 -23.85
C ASP A 137 2.14 60.84 -25.19
N TYR A 138 1.36 60.09 -25.98
CA TYR A 138 0.86 60.49 -27.30
C TYR A 138 -0.47 61.26 -27.23
N ASP A 139 -0.52 62.41 -27.91
CA ASP A 139 -1.74 63.20 -28.05
C ASP A 139 -2.63 62.68 -29.19
N PHE A 140 -3.67 61.89 -28.89
CA PHE A 140 -4.62 61.34 -29.87
C PHE A 140 -5.50 62.41 -30.57
N LEU A 141 -5.70 62.31 -31.89
CA LEU A 141 -6.66 63.12 -32.66
C LEU A 141 -8.07 62.51 -32.65
N ASP A 142 -8.18 61.18 -32.64
CA ASP A 142 -9.46 60.48 -32.57
C ASP A 142 -9.86 60.25 -31.11
N THR A 143 -11.04 60.75 -30.73
CA THR A 143 -11.56 60.59 -29.37
C THR A 143 -11.88 59.14 -29.04
N GLY A 144 -12.28 58.34 -30.03
CA GLY A 144 -12.56 56.91 -29.86
C GLY A 144 -11.30 56.07 -29.64
N ALA A 145 -10.21 56.38 -30.35
CA ALA A 145 -8.90 55.74 -30.12
C ALA A 145 -8.38 56.04 -28.71
N ARG A 146 -8.50 57.30 -28.25
CA ARG A 146 -8.08 57.71 -26.90
C ARG A 146 -8.87 57.00 -25.79
N GLU A 147 -10.19 56.91 -25.94
CA GLU A 147 -11.06 56.23 -24.96
C GLU A 147 -10.77 54.74 -24.89
N ARG A 148 -10.56 54.08 -26.04
CA ARG A 148 -10.19 52.67 -26.11
C ARG A 148 -8.82 52.41 -25.48
N PHE A 149 -7.84 53.27 -25.74
CA PHE A 149 -6.52 53.19 -25.12
C PHE A 149 -6.61 53.32 -23.60
N HIS A 150 -7.29 54.34 -23.07
CA HIS A 150 -7.48 54.49 -21.63
C HIS A 150 -8.22 53.31 -21.01
N ALA A 151 -9.24 52.78 -21.68
CA ALA A 151 -9.98 51.60 -21.22
C ALA A 151 -9.09 50.34 -21.19
N LEU A 152 -8.22 50.16 -22.18
CA LEU A 152 -7.25 49.08 -22.23
C LEU A 152 -6.21 49.21 -21.10
N THR A 153 -5.61 50.39 -20.93
CA THR A 153 -4.59 50.63 -19.88
C THR A 153 -5.17 50.46 -18.49
N GLU A 154 -6.39 50.96 -18.23
CA GLU A 154 -7.06 50.76 -16.94
C GLU A 154 -7.41 49.29 -16.69
N ARG A 155 -7.82 48.53 -17.72
CA ARG A 155 -8.10 47.10 -17.62
C ARG A 155 -6.84 46.31 -17.30
N LEU A 156 -5.74 46.58 -18.02
CA LEU A 156 -4.44 45.95 -17.79
C LEU A 156 -3.89 46.30 -16.40
N ARG A 157 -4.00 47.57 -15.98
CA ARG A 157 -3.59 48.00 -14.64
C ARG A 157 -4.40 47.29 -13.56
N ARG A 158 -5.72 47.17 -13.71
CA ARG A 158 -6.55 46.40 -12.76
C ARG A 158 -6.18 44.94 -12.75
N GLN A 159 -6.02 44.30 -13.90
CA GLN A 159 -5.72 42.88 -14.00
C GLN A 159 -4.35 42.51 -13.39
N VAL A 160 -3.32 43.32 -13.65
CA VAL A 160 -1.99 43.14 -13.03
C VAL A 160 -2.06 43.39 -11.52
N MET A 161 -2.89 44.30 -11.04
CA MET A 161 -3.03 44.58 -9.60
C MET A 161 -3.90 43.53 -8.88
N ASP A 162 -4.98 43.06 -9.51
CA ASP A 162 -5.86 42.00 -9.01
C ASP A 162 -5.08 40.67 -8.87
N GLN A 163 -4.10 40.42 -9.76
CA GLN A 163 -3.16 39.30 -9.70
C GLN A 163 -2.25 39.27 -8.47
N TYR A 164 -1.95 40.41 -7.86
CA TYR A 164 -1.22 40.45 -6.58
C TYR A 164 -2.13 40.22 -5.37
N VAL A 165 -3.46 40.30 -5.54
CA VAL A 165 -4.44 40.41 -4.45
C VAL A 165 -5.35 39.18 -4.32
N GLN A 166 -5.52 38.33 -5.33
CA GLN A 166 -6.39 37.13 -5.23
C GLN A 166 -5.76 35.93 -4.46
N GLY A 167 -5.31 36.21 -3.24
CA GLY A 167 -5.50 35.34 -2.07
C GLY A 167 -6.43 35.98 -1.01
N LEU A 168 -6.91 37.21 -1.25
CA LEU A 168 -7.81 37.92 -0.34
C LEU A 168 -9.26 37.45 -0.53
N SER A 169 -9.75 36.71 0.47
CA SER A 169 -11.17 36.51 0.73
C SER A 169 -11.94 37.83 0.60
N GLU A 170 -13.07 37.77 -0.11
CA GLU A 170 -14.26 38.64 -0.34
C GLU A 170 -14.48 39.99 0.38
N GLN A 171 -13.55 40.54 1.15
CA GLN A 171 -13.70 41.82 1.82
C GLN A 171 -12.46 42.66 1.58
N ILE A 172 -12.50 43.50 0.55
CA ILE A 172 -12.14 44.92 0.58
C ILE A 172 -12.16 45.41 -0.87
N LYS A 173 -13.18 46.22 -1.20
CA LYS A 173 -13.22 46.97 -2.45
C LYS A 173 -12.35 48.21 -2.31
N GLY A 174 -11.41 48.38 -3.23
CA GLY A 174 -10.72 49.64 -3.50
C GLY A 174 -9.33 49.73 -2.87
N ILE A 175 -8.30 49.47 -3.66
CA ILE A 175 -6.91 49.67 -3.26
C ILE A 175 -6.64 51.18 -3.12
N THR A 176 -6.18 51.63 -1.95
CA THR A 176 -5.69 53.00 -1.71
C THR A 176 -4.16 53.07 -1.84
N PRO A 177 -3.57 54.26 -2.09
CA PRO A 177 -2.12 54.46 -2.12
C PRO A 177 -1.36 53.99 -0.87
N GLU A 178 -2.06 53.80 0.26
CA GLU A 178 -1.51 53.29 1.51
C GLU A 178 -1.12 51.80 1.43
N GLN A 179 -1.84 51.00 0.63
CA GLN A 179 -1.56 49.56 0.47
C GLN A 179 -0.29 49.28 -0.35
N LEU A 180 0.11 50.20 -1.24
CA LEU A 180 1.39 50.11 -1.97
C LEU A 180 2.59 50.23 -1.03
N THR A 181 2.45 50.97 0.07
CA THR A 181 3.51 51.12 1.08
C THR A 181 3.62 49.86 1.93
N ALA A 182 2.49 49.25 2.29
CA ALA A 182 2.44 48.00 3.04
C ALA A 182 3.13 46.83 2.32
N ASN A 183 2.96 46.71 0.99
CA ASN A 183 3.62 45.66 0.20
C ASN A 183 5.14 45.83 0.15
N ARG A 184 5.65 47.08 0.14
CA ARG A 184 7.09 47.35 0.16
C ARG A 184 7.69 46.99 1.51
N ASP A 185 7.01 47.37 2.58
CA ASP A 185 7.43 47.05 3.94
C ASP A 185 7.45 45.52 4.16
N MET A 186 6.48 44.79 3.60
CA MET A 186 6.47 43.32 3.62
C MET A 186 7.68 42.70 2.91
N VAL A 187 7.95 43.08 1.66
CA VAL A 187 9.08 42.51 0.89
C VAL A 187 10.42 42.81 1.56
N ARG A 188 10.54 44.01 2.14
CA ARG A 188 11.74 44.41 2.88
C ARG A 188 11.92 43.61 4.17
N ASP A 189 10.87 43.51 4.99
CA ASP A 189 10.92 42.77 6.27
C ASP A 189 11.20 41.28 6.02
N LEU A 190 10.62 40.71 4.97
CA LEU A 190 10.87 39.33 4.54
C LEU A 190 12.31 39.12 4.06
N ASN A 191 12.85 40.05 3.26
CA ASN A 191 14.25 39.99 2.82
C ASN A 191 15.22 39.98 4.00
N GLN A 192 14.92 40.73 5.06
CA GLN A 192 15.73 40.75 6.26
C GLN A 192 15.71 39.38 6.97
N LEU A 193 14.54 38.78 7.17
CA LEU A 193 14.42 37.45 7.79
C LEU A 193 15.15 36.36 6.99
N LEU A 194 15.04 36.39 5.66
CA LEU A 194 15.73 35.41 4.81
C LEU A 194 17.25 35.58 4.85
N GLN A 195 17.74 36.81 5.00
CA GLN A 195 19.17 37.08 5.19
C GLN A 195 19.68 36.59 6.54
N GLU A 196 18.92 36.75 7.60
CA GLU A 196 19.24 36.22 8.94
C GLU A 196 19.31 34.68 8.89
N ARG A 197 18.34 34.02 8.23
CA ARG A 197 18.35 32.57 7.98
C ARG A 197 19.60 32.12 7.19
N LEU A 198 19.96 32.86 6.13
CA LEU A 198 21.16 32.58 5.32
C LEU A 198 22.47 32.80 6.08
N ALA A 199 22.47 33.68 7.09
CA ALA A 199 23.60 33.89 7.99
C ALA A 199 23.75 32.76 9.02
N GLY A 200 22.79 31.84 9.11
CA GLY A 200 22.77 30.70 10.02
C GLY A 200 22.00 30.94 11.32
N ASP A 201 21.25 32.03 11.42
CA ASP A 201 20.39 32.35 12.57
C ASP A 201 18.99 31.71 12.41
N GLU A 202 18.27 31.51 13.51
CA GLU A 202 16.84 31.12 13.54
C GLU A 202 15.97 32.36 13.85
N PRO A 203 15.59 33.15 12.83
CA PRO A 203 14.85 34.38 13.07
C PRO A 203 13.38 34.09 13.45
N ASP A 204 12.86 34.86 14.41
CA ASP A 204 11.48 34.73 14.89
C ASP A 204 10.50 35.37 13.90
N ALA A 205 9.73 34.53 13.20
CA ALA A 205 8.70 34.98 12.27
C ALA A 205 7.42 35.48 12.96
N ALA A 206 7.30 35.41 14.29
CA ALA A 206 6.09 35.85 14.98
C ALA A 206 5.80 37.35 14.78
N GLU A 207 6.83 38.21 14.80
CA GLU A 207 6.68 39.65 14.55
C GLU A 207 6.29 39.94 13.09
N PHE A 208 6.88 39.20 12.16
CA PHE A 208 6.53 39.28 10.74
C PHE A 208 5.12 38.79 10.45
N LEU A 209 4.70 37.65 11.02
CA LEU A 209 3.36 37.12 10.88
C LEU A 209 2.32 38.01 11.59
N ALA A 210 2.67 38.69 12.68
CA ALA A 210 1.80 39.67 13.32
C ALA A 210 1.59 40.92 12.44
N LYS A 211 2.63 41.37 11.72
CA LYS A 211 2.60 42.58 10.88
C LYS A 211 2.07 42.31 9.46
N HIS A 212 2.39 41.16 8.90
CA HIS A 212 2.21 40.80 7.49
C HIS A 212 1.52 39.44 7.28
N GLY A 213 1.07 38.75 8.33
CA GLY A 213 0.40 37.44 8.23
C GLY A 213 -0.88 37.44 7.38
N GLN A 214 -1.46 38.61 7.14
CA GLN A 214 -2.54 38.82 6.17
C GLN A 214 -2.19 38.36 4.74
N PHE A 215 -0.90 38.29 4.38
CA PHE A 215 -0.42 37.87 3.04
C PHE A 215 -0.10 36.37 2.95
N PHE A 216 -0.03 35.68 4.09
CA PHE A 216 0.35 34.26 4.23
C PHE A 216 -0.68 33.50 5.06
N PRO A 217 -1.89 33.26 4.52
CA PRO A 217 -2.96 32.59 5.26
C PRO A 217 -2.54 31.17 5.66
N GLY A 218 -2.76 30.84 6.94
CA GLY A 218 -2.44 29.53 7.49
C GLY A 218 -0.96 29.30 7.84
N ALA A 219 -0.05 30.22 7.49
CA ALA A 219 1.35 30.12 7.86
C ALA A 219 1.55 30.37 9.37
N ARG A 220 2.22 29.44 10.03
CA ARG A 220 2.55 29.48 11.47
C ARG A 220 4.05 29.63 11.71
N THR A 221 4.86 29.21 10.74
CA THR A 221 6.33 29.24 10.82
C THR A 221 6.94 30.01 9.66
N LEU A 222 8.23 30.36 9.79
CA LEU A 222 8.99 30.93 8.67
C LEU A 222 9.13 29.93 7.52
N ASP A 223 9.16 28.62 7.82
CA ASP A 223 9.27 27.56 6.82
C ASP A 223 8.00 27.49 5.98
N ASP A 224 6.81 27.63 6.59
CA ASP A 224 5.55 27.72 5.86
C ASP A 224 5.53 28.93 4.90
N VAL A 225 6.10 30.06 5.32
CA VAL A 225 6.21 31.27 4.49
C VAL A 225 7.18 31.05 3.33
N ILE A 226 8.34 30.46 3.58
CA ILE A 226 9.34 30.12 2.55
C ILE A 226 8.75 29.14 1.54
N GLU A 227 8.05 28.11 1.99
CA GLU A 227 7.41 27.10 1.16
C GLU A 227 6.35 27.72 0.24
N GLN A 228 5.44 28.53 0.80
CA GLN A 228 4.43 29.23 -0.01
C GLN A 228 5.05 30.18 -1.05
N LEU A 229 6.14 30.88 -0.71
CA LEU A 229 6.85 31.75 -1.66
C LEU A 229 7.60 30.96 -2.73
N ALA A 230 8.24 29.86 -2.33
CA ALA A 230 8.93 28.95 -3.23
C ALA A 230 7.97 28.40 -4.29
N GLN A 231 6.79 27.92 -3.86
CA GLN A 231 5.75 27.42 -4.76
C GLN A 231 5.29 28.49 -5.77
N ARG A 232 5.02 29.71 -5.29
CA ARG A 232 4.58 30.83 -6.16
C ARG A 232 5.64 31.21 -7.19
N MET A 233 6.90 31.27 -6.79
CA MET A 233 8.01 31.61 -7.68
C MET A 233 8.36 30.48 -8.65
N ALA A 234 8.32 29.23 -8.20
CA ALA A 234 8.46 28.05 -9.06
C ALA A 234 7.40 28.05 -10.16
N ALA A 235 6.14 28.37 -9.81
CA ALA A 235 5.07 28.54 -10.78
C ALA A 235 5.36 29.66 -11.78
N MET A 236 5.79 30.84 -11.30
CA MET A 236 6.15 31.95 -12.18
C MET A 236 7.33 31.63 -13.11
N GLN A 237 8.38 30.99 -12.60
CA GLN A 237 9.55 30.61 -13.41
C GLN A 237 9.22 29.55 -14.44
N SER A 238 8.43 28.54 -14.08
CA SER A 238 7.99 27.50 -15.00
C SER A 238 7.09 28.09 -16.09
N LEU A 239 6.26 29.08 -15.76
CA LEU A 239 5.51 29.88 -16.73
C LEU A 239 6.44 30.69 -17.65
N LEU A 240 7.39 31.44 -17.11
CA LEU A 240 8.36 32.20 -17.91
C LEU A 240 9.20 31.29 -18.81
N ALA A 241 9.61 30.13 -18.32
CA ALA A 241 10.38 29.15 -19.07
C ALA A 241 9.55 28.47 -20.18
N SER A 242 8.23 28.36 -19.99
CA SER A 242 7.29 27.87 -21.01
C SER A 242 7.03 28.87 -22.13
N MET A 243 7.31 30.16 -21.91
CA MET A 243 7.17 31.22 -22.90
C MET A 243 8.39 31.31 -23.83
N SER A 244 8.15 31.74 -25.08
CA SER A 244 9.24 32.04 -26.01
C SER A 244 10.12 33.18 -25.49
N ALA A 245 11.37 33.27 -25.96
CA ALA A 245 12.27 34.35 -25.58
C ALA A 245 11.66 35.75 -25.88
N GLN A 246 10.90 35.85 -26.98
CA GLN A 246 10.22 37.07 -27.39
C GLN A 246 9.04 37.41 -26.46
N GLN A 247 8.22 36.42 -26.08
CA GLN A 247 7.09 36.63 -25.18
C GLN A 247 7.53 37.05 -23.78
N ARG A 248 8.64 36.49 -23.28
CA ARG A 248 9.24 36.91 -22.01
C ARG A 248 9.67 38.37 -22.03
N GLN A 249 10.34 38.78 -23.11
CA GLN A 249 10.78 40.16 -23.29
C GLN A 249 9.58 41.12 -23.39
N GLU A 250 8.51 40.72 -24.08
CA GLU A 250 7.27 41.49 -24.15
C GLU A 250 6.59 41.65 -22.78
N LEU A 251 6.45 40.56 -22.01
CA LEU A 251 5.88 40.62 -20.66
C LEU A 251 6.72 41.48 -19.71
N GLN A 252 8.05 41.34 -19.76
CA GLN A 252 8.98 42.14 -18.97
C GLN A 252 8.85 43.62 -19.33
N SER A 253 8.79 43.96 -20.62
CA SER A 253 8.60 45.35 -21.07
C SER A 253 7.28 45.96 -20.61
N MET A 254 6.21 45.16 -20.55
CA MET A 254 4.89 45.60 -20.09
C MET A 254 4.87 45.84 -18.59
N MET A 255 5.45 44.92 -17.81
CA MET A 255 5.67 45.11 -16.36
C MET A 255 6.53 46.34 -16.10
N ASP A 256 7.52 46.57 -16.96
CA ASP A 256 8.40 47.73 -16.85
C ASP A 256 7.71 49.07 -17.11
N ALA A 257 6.71 49.09 -18.00
CA ALA A 257 5.92 50.29 -18.26
C ALA A 257 4.90 50.59 -17.13
N LEU A 258 4.41 49.56 -16.45
CA LEU A 258 3.35 49.67 -15.45
C LEU A 258 3.88 49.92 -14.02
N LEU A 259 5.02 49.33 -13.64
CA LEU A 259 5.62 49.45 -12.30
C LEU A 259 6.63 50.61 -12.26
N ARG A 260 6.13 51.83 -11.94
CA ARG A 260 6.90 53.08 -11.90
C ARG A 260 7.82 53.26 -10.66
N ASP A 261 8.32 52.18 -10.03
CA ASP A 261 9.11 52.26 -8.79
C ASP A 261 10.37 51.39 -8.81
N ASP A 262 11.53 52.03 -8.93
CA ASP A 262 12.83 51.35 -9.06
C ASP A 262 13.27 50.61 -7.79
N ARG A 263 12.80 51.01 -6.61
CA ARG A 263 13.20 50.40 -5.33
C ARG A 263 12.50 49.06 -5.10
N LEU A 264 11.19 48.99 -5.38
CA LEU A 264 10.43 47.74 -5.24
C LEU A 264 11.02 46.63 -6.15
N ARG A 265 11.53 47.01 -7.32
CA ARG A 265 12.21 46.08 -8.23
C ARG A 265 13.48 45.48 -7.61
N TRP A 266 14.28 46.32 -6.96
CA TRP A 266 15.49 45.88 -6.30
C TRP A 266 15.17 44.94 -5.12
N ASP A 267 14.17 45.30 -4.30
CA ASP A 267 13.72 44.48 -3.18
C ASP A 267 13.21 43.09 -3.66
N LEU A 268 12.45 43.04 -4.77
CA LEU A 268 11.97 41.78 -5.36
C LEU A 268 13.10 40.92 -5.97
N ALA A 269 14.09 41.55 -6.61
CA ALA A 269 15.23 40.83 -7.16
C ALA A 269 16.09 40.20 -6.05
N GLN A 270 16.25 40.91 -4.93
CA GLN A 270 16.96 40.40 -3.76
C GLN A 270 16.21 39.23 -3.10
N LEU A 271 14.87 39.30 -3.04
CA LEU A 271 14.03 38.23 -2.52
C LEU A 271 14.19 36.93 -3.31
N ALA A 272 14.12 37.03 -4.64
CA ALA A 272 14.32 35.88 -5.52
C ALA A 272 15.71 35.25 -5.36
N ALA A 273 16.76 36.07 -5.20
CA ALA A 273 18.13 35.59 -5.00
C ALA A 273 18.32 34.89 -3.65
N ASN A 274 17.74 35.40 -2.57
CA ASN A 274 17.84 34.81 -1.24
C ASN A 274 17.11 33.45 -1.17
N LEU A 275 15.94 33.35 -1.80
CA LEU A 275 15.16 32.10 -1.80
C LEU A 275 15.79 31.00 -2.67
N ASP A 276 16.41 31.35 -3.79
CA ASP A 276 17.15 30.38 -4.64
C ASP A 276 18.31 29.71 -3.88
N GLN A 277 18.95 30.45 -2.95
CA GLN A 277 20.02 29.91 -2.10
C GLN A 277 19.53 29.02 -0.96
N LEU A 278 18.30 29.22 -0.48
CA LEU A 278 17.72 28.49 0.66
C LEU A 278 17.05 27.16 0.28
N LEU A 279 16.75 26.94 -1.00
CA LEU A 279 16.00 25.77 -1.45
C LEU A 279 16.92 24.68 -2.05
N PRO A 280 17.11 23.52 -1.39
CA PRO A 280 17.89 22.41 -1.93
C PRO A 280 17.13 21.74 -3.09
N GLY A 281 17.46 22.12 -4.32
CA GLY A 281 16.82 21.61 -5.55
C GLY A 281 16.43 22.67 -6.58
N GLY A 282 16.55 23.97 -6.22
CA GLY A 282 16.12 25.07 -7.07
C GLY A 282 14.60 25.23 -7.15
N LEU A 283 14.11 26.15 -7.99
CA LEU A 283 12.70 26.53 -8.09
C LEU A 283 11.82 25.55 -8.89
N GLY A 284 12.03 24.25 -8.71
CA GLY A 284 11.17 23.17 -9.23
C GLY A 284 11.41 22.72 -10.68
N GLU A 285 10.76 21.62 -11.06
CA GLU A 285 10.85 21.04 -12.41
C GLU A 285 10.08 21.86 -13.47
N ARG A 286 10.55 21.83 -14.72
CA ARG A 286 9.86 22.43 -15.87
C ARG A 286 8.54 21.70 -16.12
N LEU A 287 7.42 22.41 -16.15
CA LEU A 287 6.11 21.86 -16.51
C LEU A 287 5.83 22.11 -18.01
N PRO A 288 5.93 21.11 -18.89
CA PRO A 288 5.71 21.30 -20.32
C PRO A 288 4.19 21.29 -20.63
N PHE A 289 3.57 22.46 -20.62
CA PHE A 289 2.22 22.65 -21.15
C PHE A 289 2.23 22.41 -22.67
N ARG A 290 1.40 21.48 -23.15
CA ARG A 290 1.38 21.03 -24.56
C ARG A 290 -0.03 20.92 -25.13
N GLY A 291 -1.03 21.48 -24.46
CA GLY A 291 -2.43 21.32 -24.91
C GLY A 291 -2.80 22.21 -26.07
N ASP A 292 -4.09 22.50 -26.24
CA ASP A 292 -4.63 23.37 -27.31
C ASP A 292 -5.53 24.49 -26.79
N GLU A 293 -6.01 24.39 -25.54
CA GLU A 293 -6.93 25.36 -24.94
C GLU A 293 -6.13 26.55 -24.36
N PRO A 294 -6.36 27.78 -24.84
CA PRO A 294 -5.61 28.95 -24.37
C PRO A 294 -6.00 29.26 -22.93
N LEU A 295 -5.01 29.35 -22.04
CA LEU A 295 -5.21 29.75 -20.65
C LEU A 295 -4.84 31.21 -20.45
N SER A 296 -5.63 31.92 -19.63
CA SER A 296 -5.20 33.19 -19.06
C SER A 296 -4.03 32.97 -18.09
N LEU A 297 -3.30 34.03 -17.78
CA LEU A 297 -2.26 34.00 -16.74
C LEU A 297 -2.83 33.54 -15.38
N ASP A 298 -4.05 33.97 -15.06
CA ASP A 298 -4.74 33.59 -13.81
C ASP A 298 -5.07 32.09 -13.79
N GLY A 299 -5.64 31.58 -14.89
CA GLY A 299 -5.94 30.15 -15.02
C GLY A 299 -4.67 29.30 -15.01
N ALA A 300 -3.58 29.80 -15.59
CA ALA A 300 -2.27 29.13 -15.57
C ALA A 300 -1.74 28.94 -14.15
N LEU A 301 -1.71 30.01 -13.35
CA LEU A 301 -1.22 29.96 -11.98
C LEU A 301 -2.11 29.08 -11.10
N GLU A 302 -3.44 29.14 -11.28
CA GLU A 302 -4.38 28.25 -10.58
C GLU A 302 -4.12 26.77 -10.91
N GLN A 303 -3.94 26.44 -12.20
CA GLN A 303 -3.64 25.05 -12.59
C GLN A 303 -2.26 24.60 -12.09
N MET A 304 -1.27 25.49 -12.04
CA MET A 304 0.06 25.18 -11.51
C MET A 304 0.02 24.95 -9.99
N GLY A 305 -0.74 25.77 -9.25
CA GLY A 305 -0.98 25.56 -7.83
C GLY A 305 -1.63 24.20 -7.57
N ARG A 306 -2.65 23.85 -8.37
CA ARG A 306 -3.29 22.52 -8.29
C ARG A 306 -2.32 21.37 -8.60
N ILE A 307 -1.44 21.53 -9.58
CA ILE A 307 -0.42 20.50 -9.89
C ILE A 307 0.57 20.35 -8.72
N ALA A 308 1.00 21.44 -8.11
CA ALA A 308 1.88 21.40 -6.95
C ALA A 308 1.20 20.72 -5.75
N GLU A 309 -0.05 21.05 -5.46
CA GLU A 309 -0.85 20.36 -4.42
C GLU A 309 -0.94 18.84 -4.69
N MET A 310 -1.11 18.45 -5.96
CA MET A 310 -1.13 17.03 -6.35
C MET A 310 0.22 16.33 -6.17
N ASP A 311 1.32 17.01 -6.52
CA ASP A 311 2.68 16.47 -6.37
C ASP A 311 3.03 16.31 -4.87
N HIS A 312 2.67 17.28 -4.02
CA HIS A 312 2.82 17.17 -2.56
C HIS A 312 1.94 16.08 -1.94
N LEU A 313 0.70 15.91 -2.41
CA LEU A 313 -0.14 14.80 -1.97
C LEU A 313 0.46 13.45 -2.40
N ALA A 314 0.96 13.34 -3.63
CA ALA A 314 1.59 12.11 -4.12
C ALA A 314 2.82 11.73 -3.28
N GLU A 315 3.69 12.68 -2.95
CA GLU A 315 4.86 12.46 -2.09
C GLU A 315 4.44 11.98 -0.69
N ARG A 316 3.47 12.64 -0.05
CA ARG A 316 2.93 12.19 1.25
C ARG A 316 2.35 10.78 1.19
N LEU A 317 1.66 10.41 0.10
CA LEU A 317 1.10 9.07 -0.08
C LEU A 317 2.19 8.01 -0.28
N ASP A 318 3.30 8.34 -0.95
CA ASP A 318 4.44 7.45 -1.13
C ASP A 318 5.26 7.26 0.17
N ASP A 319 5.33 8.30 1.01
CA ASP A 319 6.02 8.29 2.31
C ASP A 319 5.23 7.60 3.44
N VAL A 320 4.01 7.12 3.19
CA VAL A 320 3.23 6.37 4.19
C VAL A 320 3.87 5.01 4.46
N ASP A 321 4.62 4.93 5.55
CA ASP A 321 5.24 3.71 6.05
C ASP A 321 4.37 2.93 7.06
N ASP A 322 3.45 3.62 7.76
CA ASP A 322 2.66 3.04 8.84
C ASP A 322 1.20 3.54 8.86
N PRO A 323 0.31 2.90 9.65
CA PRO A 323 -1.07 3.34 9.77
C PRO A 323 -1.26 4.75 10.38
N ALA A 324 -0.23 5.30 11.06
CA ALA A 324 -0.31 6.62 11.66
C ALA A 324 -0.09 7.71 10.61
N GLY A 325 0.92 7.56 9.74
CA GLY A 325 1.14 8.44 8.61
C GLY A 325 -0.04 8.46 7.64
N LEU A 326 -0.75 7.33 7.49
CA LEU A 326 -1.99 7.28 6.70
C LEU A 326 -3.12 8.13 7.32
N ALA A 327 -3.17 8.22 8.65
CA ALA A 327 -4.20 8.97 9.37
C ALA A 327 -3.99 10.49 9.29
N ASP A 328 -2.77 10.94 8.98
CA ASP A 328 -2.41 12.35 8.81
C ASP A 328 -2.82 12.91 7.44
N VAL A 329 -3.20 12.05 6.48
CA VAL A 329 -3.66 12.46 5.16
C VAL A 329 -5.14 12.85 5.20
N ASP A 330 -5.45 14.08 4.78
CA ASP A 330 -6.80 14.63 4.76
C ASP A 330 -7.65 14.09 3.57
N PRO A 331 -8.76 13.36 3.82
CA PRO A 331 -9.66 12.91 2.76
C PRO A 331 -10.33 14.03 1.97
N ASP A 332 -10.55 15.21 2.58
CA ASP A 332 -11.16 16.35 1.90
C ASP A 332 -10.22 16.92 0.84
N GLU A 333 -8.91 16.85 1.07
CA GLU A 333 -7.89 17.22 0.11
C GLU A 333 -7.87 16.28 -1.10
N VAL A 334 -7.93 14.96 -0.85
CA VAL A 334 -8.05 13.94 -1.91
C VAL A 334 -9.32 14.15 -2.74
N ARG A 335 -10.43 14.48 -2.09
CA ARG A 335 -11.71 14.77 -2.76
C ARG A 335 -11.61 15.96 -3.71
N ARG A 336 -10.96 17.03 -3.27
CA ARG A 336 -10.76 18.27 -4.05
C ARG A 336 -9.84 18.04 -5.26
N LEU A 337 -8.77 17.28 -5.07
CA LEU A 337 -7.73 17.10 -6.09
C LEU A 337 -8.08 16.02 -7.12
N LEU A 338 -8.62 14.88 -6.66
CA LEU A 338 -9.03 13.74 -7.49
C LEU A 338 -10.55 13.69 -7.70
N ASP A 339 -11.27 13.03 -6.80
CA ASP A 339 -12.68 12.68 -6.91
C ASP A 339 -13.23 12.12 -5.58
N ASP A 340 -14.57 12.04 -5.47
CA ASP A 340 -15.27 11.52 -4.29
C ASP A 340 -14.97 10.05 -3.98
N ASP A 341 -14.72 9.22 -5.00
CA ASP A 341 -14.48 7.79 -4.81
C ASP A 341 -13.08 7.55 -4.26
N SER A 342 -12.07 8.26 -4.77
CA SER A 342 -10.71 8.25 -4.23
C SER A 342 -10.65 8.67 -2.75
N ALA A 343 -11.46 9.65 -2.34
CA ALA A 343 -11.57 10.05 -0.93
C ALA A 343 -12.19 8.96 -0.06
N ARG A 344 -13.25 8.30 -0.55
CA ARG A 344 -13.87 7.14 0.13
C ARG A 344 -12.92 5.96 0.26
N ASP A 345 -12.08 5.73 -0.75
CA ASP A 345 -11.06 4.68 -0.73
C ASP A 345 -10.01 4.97 0.35
N LEU A 346 -9.53 6.21 0.45
CA LEU A 346 -8.61 6.61 1.52
C LEU A 346 -9.24 6.44 2.92
N GLU A 347 -10.47 6.90 3.12
CA GLU A 347 -11.19 6.74 4.39
C GLU A 347 -11.36 5.26 4.77
N ALA A 348 -11.63 4.40 3.78
CA ALA A 348 -11.73 2.97 4.01
C ALA A 348 -10.37 2.36 4.38
N LEU A 349 -9.26 2.75 3.73
CA LEU A 349 -7.90 2.33 4.10
C LEU A 349 -7.55 2.75 5.54
N GLN A 350 -7.86 4.00 5.93
CA GLN A 350 -7.67 4.54 7.29
C GLN A 350 -8.49 3.82 8.38
N ARG A 351 -9.54 3.08 8.00
CA ARG A 351 -10.34 2.28 8.93
C ARG A 351 -9.83 0.86 9.09
N LEU A 352 -9.12 0.27 8.12
CA LEU A 352 -8.72 -1.14 8.15
C LEU A 352 -7.96 -1.53 9.42
N ALA A 353 -6.97 -0.72 9.82
CA ALA A 353 -6.20 -0.98 11.03
C ALA A 353 -7.07 -0.93 12.31
N ARG A 354 -7.99 0.05 12.39
CA ARG A 354 -8.96 0.16 13.49
C ARG A 354 -9.92 -1.02 13.53
N THR A 355 -10.43 -1.46 12.37
CA THR A 355 -11.32 -2.63 12.26
C THR A 355 -10.67 -3.91 12.81
N LEU A 356 -9.37 -4.10 12.59
CA LEU A 356 -8.62 -5.24 13.15
C LEU A 356 -8.43 -5.16 14.67
N GLU A 357 -8.18 -3.96 15.19
CA GLU A 357 -8.07 -3.69 16.63
C GLU A 357 -9.44 -3.88 17.33
N GLU A 358 -10.52 -3.33 16.78
CA GLU A 358 -11.89 -3.42 17.31
C GLU A 358 -12.43 -4.87 17.32
N ALA A 359 -12.10 -5.66 16.30
CA ALA A 359 -12.43 -7.09 16.25
C ALA A 359 -11.59 -7.94 17.22
N GLY A 360 -10.55 -7.36 17.81
CA GLY A 360 -9.61 -8.03 18.70
C GLY A 360 -8.68 -9.02 17.98
N TYR A 361 -8.42 -8.80 16.68
CA TYR A 361 -7.44 -9.59 15.90
C TYR A 361 -6.03 -9.03 16.02
N ALA A 362 -5.91 -7.72 16.22
CA ALA A 362 -4.66 -7.03 16.45
C ALA A 362 -4.70 -6.26 17.78
N GLU A 363 -3.55 -6.07 18.41
CA GLU A 363 -3.37 -5.25 19.60
C GLU A 363 -2.12 -4.39 19.45
N ARG A 364 -2.21 -3.13 19.87
CA ARG A 364 -1.09 -2.19 19.83
C ARG A 364 -0.22 -2.36 21.07
N LYS A 365 1.02 -2.81 20.88
CA LYS A 365 2.04 -2.89 21.94
C LYS A 365 3.15 -1.88 21.67
N GLY A 366 3.10 -0.76 22.41
CA GLY A 366 4.01 0.35 22.19
C GLY A 366 3.80 0.97 20.81
N ASN A 367 4.87 1.04 20.01
CA ASN A 367 4.82 1.57 18.64
C ASN A 367 4.55 0.52 17.56
N ARG A 368 4.21 -0.72 17.95
CA ARG A 368 4.02 -1.84 17.00
C ARG A 368 2.65 -2.46 17.14
N LEU A 369 2.07 -2.84 16.01
CA LEU A 369 0.83 -3.61 15.96
C LEU A 369 1.18 -5.10 15.92
N GLU A 370 0.68 -5.87 16.88
CA GLU A 370 0.91 -7.31 16.97
C GLU A 370 -0.40 -8.08 16.85
N LEU A 371 -0.35 -9.31 16.34
CA LEU A 371 -1.53 -10.18 16.31
C LEU A 371 -1.87 -10.69 17.71
N THR A 372 -3.17 -10.71 18.01
CA THR A 372 -3.66 -11.40 19.20
C THR A 372 -3.71 -12.92 18.96
N PRO A 373 -3.78 -13.75 20.03
CA PRO A 373 -4.02 -15.18 19.88
C PRO A 373 -5.29 -15.52 19.09
N ARG A 374 -6.29 -14.62 19.09
CA ARG A 374 -7.52 -14.77 18.30
C ARG A 374 -7.26 -14.53 16.82
N GLY A 375 -6.50 -13.49 16.47
CA GLY A 375 -6.06 -13.20 15.10
C GLY A 375 -5.24 -14.36 14.52
N THR A 376 -4.26 -14.88 15.27
CA THR A 376 -3.45 -16.03 14.84
C THR A 376 -4.29 -17.27 14.53
N ARG A 377 -5.28 -17.59 15.38
CA ARG A 377 -6.17 -18.74 15.14
C ARG A 377 -7.04 -18.55 13.89
N LYS A 378 -7.56 -17.34 13.67
CA LYS A 378 -8.39 -17.03 12.52
C LYS A 378 -7.60 -17.15 11.21
N ILE A 379 -6.37 -16.67 11.18
CA ILE A 379 -5.45 -16.88 10.04
C ILE A 379 -5.24 -18.38 9.80
N GLY A 380 -4.95 -19.15 10.86
CA GLY A 380 -4.75 -20.58 10.71
C GLY A 380 -5.97 -21.32 10.17
N GLN A 381 -7.17 -20.90 10.57
CA GLN A 381 -8.42 -21.41 10.02
C GLN A 381 -8.60 -21.05 8.54
N GLY A 382 -8.32 -19.80 8.15
CA GLY A 382 -8.35 -19.38 6.75
C GLY A 382 -7.38 -20.15 5.86
N VAL A 383 -6.15 -20.38 6.34
CA VAL A 383 -5.15 -21.22 5.64
C VAL A 383 -5.64 -22.66 5.51
N LEU A 384 -6.24 -23.22 6.57
CA LEU A 384 -6.80 -24.57 6.54
C LEU A 384 -7.94 -24.69 5.52
N ASP A 385 -8.86 -23.74 5.52
CA ASP A 385 -10.00 -23.67 4.61
C ASP A 385 -9.54 -23.53 3.15
N GLU A 386 -8.51 -22.71 2.89
CA GLU A 386 -7.92 -22.57 1.56
C GLU A 386 -7.32 -23.90 1.05
N LEU A 387 -6.57 -24.60 1.90
CA LEU A 387 -5.97 -25.89 1.55
C LEU A 387 -7.04 -26.96 1.29
N PHE A 388 -8.11 -27.02 2.09
CA PHE A 388 -9.24 -27.93 1.85
C PHE A 388 -10.08 -27.56 0.64
N ALA A 389 -10.27 -26.26 0.35
CA ALA A 389 -11.00 -25.80 -0.82
C ALA A 389 -10.30 -26.21 -2.12
N ARG A 390 -8.97 -26.18 -2.16
CA ARG A 390 -8.16 -26.73 -3.26
C ARG A 390 -8.31 -28.24 -3.35
N LEU A 391 -8.25 -28.95 -2.21
CA LEU A 391 -8.44 -30.39 -2.16
C LEU A 391 -9.77 -30.86 -2.77
N ARG A 392 -10.88 -30.16 -2.46
CA ARG A 392 -12.21 -30.49 -2.97
C ARG A 392 -12.34 -30.33 -4.50
N ARG A 393 -11.49 -29.52 -5.14
CA ARG A 393 -11.45 -29.39 -6.60
C ARG A 393 -10.73 -30.56 -7.28
N ASP A 394 -9.83 -31.23 -6.55
CA ASP A 394 -8.92 -32.25 -7.10
C ASP A 394 -9.23 -33.71 -6.66
N ALA A 395 -10.21 -33.94 -5.78
CA ALA A 395 -10.48 -35.28 -5.22
C ALA A 395 -11.63 -36.04 -5.92
N PHE A 396 -11.30 -36.88 -6.90
CA PHE A 396 -12.01 -38.15 -7.15
C PHE A 396 -11.00 -39.29 -7.32
N GLY A 397 -11.05 -40.25 -6.39
CA GLY A 397 -10.19 -41.43 -6.36
C GLY A 397 -10.48 -42.24 -5.10
N SER A 398 -11.56 -43.02 -5.16
CA SER A 398 -12.21 -43.73 -4.06
C SER A 398 -11.30 -44.74 -3.35
N HIS A 399 -11.21 -44.64 -2.03
CA HIS A 399 -10.92 -45.80 -1.18
C HIS A 399 -11.82 -45.77 0.05
N ALA A 400 -13.00 -46.34 -0.09
CA ALA A 400 -13.76 -46.83 1.04
C ALA A 400 -12.98 -48.00 1.64
N VAL A 401 -12.70 -47.95 2.95
CA VAL A 401 -12.25 -49.12 3.68
C VAL A 401 -13.09 -49.22 4.94
N ASP A 402 -14.02 -50.17 4.90
CA ASP A 402 -14.61 -50.80 6.08
C ASP A 402 -13.52 -51.55 6.86
N ARG A 403 -13.29 -51.17 8.13
CA ARG A 403 -12.86 -52.12 9.17
C ARG A 403 -12.94 -51.49 10.56
N ALA A 404 -13.70 -52.13 11.44
CA ALA A 404 -13.74 -51.85 12.87
C ALA A 404 -12.60 -52.62 13.58
N GLY A 405 -11.68 -51.88 14.21
CA GLY A 405 -10.62 -52.40 15.07
C GLY A 405 -11.10 -52.79 16.46
N TRP A 406 -10.34 -53.64 17.15
CA TRP A 406 -10.64 -54.19 18.47
C TRP A 406 -10.04 -53.36 19.59
N GLY A 407 -10.90 -52.82 20.47
CA GLY A 407 -10.54 -52.21 21.76
C GLY A 407 -10.42 -50.69 21.70
N GLY A 408 -11.41 -49.97 22.23
CA GLY A 408 -11.49 -48.51 22.25
C GLY A 408 -12.44 -47.97 23.34
N GLU A 409 -12.67 -46.66 23.38
CA GLU A 409 -13.58 -46.00 24.34
C GLU A 409 -15.05 -46.25 24.00
N ARG A 410 -15.89 -46.33 25.05
CA ARG A 410 -17.32 -46.63 24.96
C ARG A 410 -18.08 -45.48 24.30
N THR A 411 -18.68 -45.72 23.13
CA THR A 411 -19.68 -44.80 22.57
C THR A 411 -21.04 -44.99 23.26
N ASP A 412 -21.92 -44.00 23.16
CA ASP A 412 -23.30 -44.10 23.65
C ASP A 412 -24.22 -44.92 22.72
N GLN A 413 -23.68 -45.42 21.60
CA GLN A 413 -24.43 -46.27 20.67
C GLN A 413 -24.19 -47.74 20.99
N SER A 414 -25.29 -48.50 21.05
CA SER A 414 -25.25 -49.95 21.26
C SER A 414 -25.64 -50.72 19.99
N ILE A 415 -24.96 -51.84 19.78
CA ILE A 415 -25.15 -52.76 18.66
C ILE A 415 -25.40 -54.18 19.18
N PRO A 416 -26.04 -55.08 18.40
CA PRO A 416 -26.16 -56.49 18.77
C PRO A 416 -24.80 -57.15 18.99
N TYR A 417 -24.70 -58.02 19.99
CA TYR A 417 -23.47 -58.75 20.29
C TYR A 417 -23.19 -59.84 19.25
N GLU A 418 -21.97 -59.84 18.72
CA GLU A 418 -21.44 -60.89 17.85
C GLU A 418 -20.22 -61.55 18.52
N PHE A 419 -20.11 -62.86 18.36
CA PHE A 419 -19.00 -63.62 18.93
C PHE A 419 -17.65 -63.10 18.41
N GLY A 420 -16.81 -62.63 19.34
CA GLY A 420 -15.52 -62.00 19.04
C GLY A 420 -15.46 -60.52 19.40
N ARG A 421 -16.58 -59.80 19.57
CA ARG A 421 -16.51 -58.39 19.99
C ARG A 421 -16.22 -58.24 21.50
N PRO A 422 -15.57 -57.14 21.94
CA PRO A 422 -15.40 -56.84 23.36
C PRO A 422 -16.76 -56.82 24.09
N PHE A 423 -16.87 -57.52 25.22
CA PHE A 423 -18.14 -57.71 25.93
C PHE A 423 -18.47 -56.53 26.86
N HIS A 424 -18.59 -55.33 26.29
CA HIS A 424 -19.03 -54.12 27.00
C HIS A 424 -20.55 -54.00 26.96
N LEU A 425 -21.22 -54.68 27.89
CA LEU A 425 -22.66 -54.86 27.86
C LEU A 425 -23.46 -53.57 28.13
N ASP A 426 -24.39 -53.25 27.23
CA ASP A 426 -25.49 -52.30 27.47
C ASP A 426 -26.62 -53.03 28.21
N LEU A 427 -26.60 -52.93 29.54
CA LEU A 427 -27.58 -53.59 30.41
C LEU A 427 -29.02 -53.17 30.11
N GLN A 428 -29.25 -51.89 29.81
CA GLN A 428 -30.59 -51.35 29.61
C GLN A 428 -31.18 -51.89 28.31
N ARG A 429 -30.42 -51.84 27.21
CA ARG A 429 -30.89 -52.35 25.92
C ARG A 429 -30.96 -53.87 25.90
N THR A 430 -30.02 -54.55 26.55
CA THR A 430 -30.05 -56.01 26.71
C THR A 430 -31.30 -56.48 27.44
N LEU A 431 -31.65 -55.81 28.55
CA LEU A 431 -32.85 -56.13 29.30
C LEU A 431 -34.11 -55.76 28.52
N SER A 432 -34.11 -54.65 27.78
CA SER A 432 -35.23 -54.25 26.92
C SER A 432 -35.48 -55.27 25.80
N ASN A 433 -34.44 -55.78 25.15
CA ASN A 433 -34.54 -56.82 24.13
C ASN A 433 -35.12 -58.11 24.74
N ALA A 434 -34.58 -58.52 25.90
CA ALA A 434 -35.06 -59.71 26.60
C ALA A 434 -36.52 -59.58 27.03
N LEU A 435 -36.96 -58.42 27.53
CA LEU A 435 -38.35 -58.18 27.94
C LEU A 435 -39.31 -58.06 26.75
N GLY A 436 -38.81 -57.69 25.56
CA GLY A 436 -39.58 -57.65 24.32
C GLY A 436 -39.91 -59.03 23.74
N ARG A 437 -39.24 -60.09 24.21
CA ARG A 437 -39.53 -61.48 23.80
C ARG A 437 -40.83 -61.98 24.45
N GLY A 438 -41.67 -62.63 23.66
CA GLY A 438 -42.95 -63.21 24.10
C GLY A 438 -42.80 -64.15 25.31
N ASP A 439 -41.72 -64.93 25.36
CA ASP A 439 -41.42 -65.85 26.47
C ASP A 439 -41.21 -65.14 27.82
N ASN A 440 -40.77 -63.89 27.78
CA ASN A 440 -40.56 -63.03 28.96
C ASN A 440 -41.75 -62.10 29.21
N ALA A 441 -42.81 -62.16 28.40
CA ALA A 441 -44.01 -61.38 28.60
C ALA A 441 -44.63 -61.72 29.97
N PRO A 442 -45.17 -60.73 30.71
CA PRO A 442 -45.70 -60.95 32.06
C PRO A 442 -46.74 -62.07 32.14
N ALA A 443 -47.54 -62.23 31.08
CA ALA A 443 -48.58 -63.25 30.98
C ALA A 443 -48.04 -64.69 30.87
N GLN A 444 -46.84 -64.90 30.30
CA GLN A 444 -46.23 -66.22 30.12
C GLN A 444 -45.20 -66.55 31.19
N ARG A 445 -44.48 -65.54 31.69
CA ARG A 445 -43.40 -65.71 32.66
C ARG A 445 -43.89 -65.91 34.10
N GLY A 446 -44.97 -65.24 34.50
CA GLY A 446 -45.41 -65.18 35.89
C GLY A 446 -44.27 -64.71 36.83
N ALA A 447 -43.99 -65.48 37.88
CA ALA A 447 -42.95 -65.21 38.87
C ALA A 447 -41.54 -65.71 38.48
N ALA A 448 -41.36 -66.32 37.30
CA ALA A 448 -40.05 -66.83 36.88
C ALA A 448 -39.06 -65.68 36.57
N PRO A 449 -37.73 -65.90 36.66
CA PRO A 449 -36.72 -64.91 36.30
C PRO A 449 -36.80 -64.53 34.81
N VAL A 450 -36.26 -63.37 34.42
CA VAL A 450 -36.08 -63.01 32.99
C VAL A 450 -35.10 -64.00 32.36
N ALA A 451 -35.51 -64.70 31.31
CA ALA A 451 -34.64 -65.60 30.56
C ALA A 451 -33.89 -64.84 29.47
N LEU A 452 -32.57 -64.68 29.63
CA LEU A 452 -31.69 -64.05 28.64
C LEU A 452 -31.25 -65.07 27.57
N SER A 453 -31.28 -64.67 26.31
CA SER A 453 -30.72 -65.39 25.17
C SER A 453 -29.53 -64.65 24.58
N PRO A 454 -28.61 -65.32 23.86
CA PRO A 454 -27.48 -64.65 23.21
C PRO A 454 -27.88 -63.52 22.25
N ALA A 455 -29.06 -63.61 21.64
CA ALA A 455 -29.58 -62.59 20.73
C ALA A 455 -30.07 -61.32 21.44
N ASP A 456 -30.26 -61.37 22.76
CA ASP A 456 -30.71 -60.22 23.55
C ASP A 456 -29.54 -59.29 23.89
N PHE A 457 -28.31 -59.80 23.91
CA PHE A 457 -27.12 -59.02 24.29
C PHE A 457 -26.85 -57.88 23.30
N ALA A 458 -26.86 -56.67 23.84
CA ALA A 458 -26.37 -55.48 23.16
C ALA A 458 -25.07 -55.04 23.82
N VAL A 459 -24.06 -54.71 23.01
CA VAL A 459 -22.79 -54.17 23.48
C VAL A 459 -22.63 -52.74 22.97
N TYR A 460 -21.99 -51.90 23.77
CA TYR A 460 -21.60 -50.57 23.32
C TYR A 460 -20.54 -50.68 22.24
N GLU A 461 -20.69 -49.89 21.17
CA GLU A 461 -19.66 -49.77 20.16
C GLU A 461 -18.45 -49.07 20.77
N THR A 462 -17.26 -49.67 20.62
CA THR A 462 -16.01 -49.07 21.08
C THR A 462 -15.30 -48.43 19.90
N GLN A 463 -15.09 -47.11 19.94
CA GLN A 463 -14.29 -46.42 18.93
C GLN A 463 -12.83 -46.34 19.37
N GLN A 464 -11.91 -46.70 18.47
CA GLN A 464 -10.48 -46.50 18.67
C GLN A 464 -10.12 -45.04 18.38
N VAL A 465 -10.18 -44.18 19.39
CA VAL A 465 -9.49 -42.89 19.32
C VAL A 465 -8.05 -43.13 19.75
N SER A 466 -7.16 -43.29 18.77
CA SER A 466 -5.75 -43.63 19.04
C SER A 466 -4.90 -42.37 19.16
N ASP A 467 -4.70 -41.81 20.34
CA ASP A 467 -3.89 -40.58 20.51
C ASP A 467 -2.52 -40.71 19.80
N ALA A 468 -2.14 -39.67 19.05
CA ALA A 468 -0.86 -39.61 18.33
C ALA A 468 -0.04 -38.39 18.76
N SER A 469 1.27 -38.59 18.82
CA SER A 469 2.23 -37.51 19.02
C SER A 469 3.06 -37.35 17.75
N THR A 470 2.96 -36.17 17.14
CA THR A 470 3.59 -35.83 15.86
C THR A 470 4.58 -34.70 16.05
N VAL A 471 5.81 -34.88 15.57
CA VAL A 471 6.80 -33.81 15.43
C VAL A 471 6.92 -33.42 13.95
N LEU A 472 6.60 -32.17 13.64
CA LEU A 472 6.82 -31.59 12.33
C LEU A 472 8.20 -30.94 12.26
N LEU A 473 9.12 -31.57 11.54
CA LEU A 473 10.44 -31.04 11.21
C LEU A 473 10.37 -30.18 9.95
N VAL A 474 10.62 -28.88 10.10
CA VAL A 474 10.63 -27.90 9.01
C VAL A 474 12.06 -27.47 8.71
N ASP A 475 12.52 -27.73 7.49
CA ASP A 475 13.81 -27.23 7.01
C ASP A 475 13.76 -25.70 6.85
N MET A 476 14.69 -25.02 7.52
CA MET A 476 14.83 -23.55 7.53
C MET A 476 16.11 -23.09 6.81
N SER A 477 16.73 -23.97 6.03
CA SER A 477 17.94 -23.66 5.28
C SER A 477 17.69 -22.61 4.20
N ARG A 478 18.78 -21.99 3.72
CA ARG A 478 18.74 -20.95 2.69
C ARG A 478 18.11 -21.43 1.37
N SER A 479 18.24 -22.70 1.01
CA SER A 479 17.63 -23.26 -0.22
C SER A 479 16.11 -23.18 -0.18
N MET A 480 15.52 -23.51 0.98
CA MET A 480 14.07 -23.45 1.19
C MET A 480 13.50 -22.05 0.97
N LEU A 481 14.23 -21.00 1.38
CA LEU A 481 13.82 -19.61 1.17
C LEU A 481 13.91 -19.21 -0.31
N LEU A 482 15.05 -19.47 -0.95
CA LEU A 482 15.29 -19.08 -2.35
C LEU A 482 14.30 -19.70 -3.33
N ARG A 483 13.70 -20.85 -2.96
CA ARG A 483 12.71 -21.56 -3.78
C ARG A 483 11.27 -21.28 -3.39
N GLY A 484 11.01 -20.42 -2.39
CA GLY A 484 9.66 -20.14 -1.88
C GLY A 484 9.02 -21.32 -1.11
N CYS A 485 9.78 -22.38 -0.85
CA CYS A 485 9.34 -23.59 -0.14
C CYS A 485 9.04 -23.35 1.35
N PHE A 486 9.75 -22.40 1.96
CA PHE A 486 9.59 -22.07 3.37
C PHE A 486 8.18 -21.58 3.71
N LEU A 487 7.61 -20.71 2.86
CA LEU A 487 6.24 -20.20 3.04
C LEU A 487 5.21 -21.34 2.98
N ALA A 488 5.37 -22.27 2.03
CA ALA A 488 4.52 -23.45 1.93
C ALA A 488 4.60 -24.30 3.21
N ALA A 489 5.81 -24.59 3.70
CA ALA A 489 6.01 -25.35 4.93
C ALA A 489 5.40 -24.65 6.16
N LYS A 490 5.54 -23.32 6.27
CA LYS A 490 4.92 -22.51 7.33
C LYS A 490 3.39 -22.59 7.28
N LYS A 491 2.79 -22.47 6.09
CA LYS A 491 1.34 -22.66 5.88
C LYS A 491 0.87 -24.04 6.34
N VAL A 492 1.60 -25.10 5.99
CA VAL A 492 1.29 -26.45 6.46
C VAL A 492 1.38 -26.56 7.97
N ALA A 493 2.44 -26.02 8.59
CA ALA A 493 2.61 -26.08 10.04
C ALA A 493 1.45 -25.42 10.80
N VAL A 494 1.04 -24.22 10.34
CA VAL A 494 -0.10 -23.49 10.93
C VAL A 494 -1.43 -24.21 10.67
N ALA A 495 -1.64 -24.73 9.46
CA ALA A 495 -2.84 -25.49 9.12
C ALA A 495 -2.96 -26.77 9.95
N LEU A 496 -1.86 -27.51 10.12
CA LEU A 496 -1.82 -28.75 10.89
C LEU A 496 -2.04 -28.49 12.39
N ASP A 497 -1.42 -27.45 12.96
CA ASP A 497 -1.67 -27.05 14.35
C ASP A 497 -3.14 -26.68 14.55
N THR A 498 -3.74 -25.95 13.61
CA THR A 498 -5.15 -25.58 13.64
C THR A 498 -6.06 -26.79 13.52
N LEU A 499 -5.78 -27.70 12.57
CA LEU A 499 -6.53 -28.94 12.36
C LEU A 499 -6.51 -29.83 13.61
N ILE A 500 -5.34 -30.01 14.22
CA ILE A 500 -5.17 -30.84 15.41
C ILE A 500 -5.93 -30.24 16.59
N ARG A 501 -5.77 -28.94 16.86
CA ARG A 501 -6.48 -28.28 17.96
C ARG A 501 -8.01 -28.29 17.80
N THR A 502 -8.51 -28.27 16.57
CA THR A 502 -9.95 -28.16 16.29
C THR A 502 -10.64 -29.51 16.13
N GLN A 503 -10.04 -30.45 15.39
CA GLN A 503 -10.65 -31.74 15.06
C GLN A 503 -10.07 -32.92 15.85
N PHE A 504 -8.82 -32.85 16.30
CA PHE A 504 -8.12 -33.94 16.99
C PHE A 504 -7.47 -33.47 18.31
N PRO A 505 -8.23 -32.95 19.29
CA PRO A 505 -7.68 -32.28 20.47
C PRO A 505 -6.89 -33.18 21.42
N ARG A 506 -6.92 -34.51 21.22
CA ARG A 506 -6.10 -35.48 21.97
C ARG A 506 -4.72 -35.71 21.34
N ASP A 507 -4.48 -35.16 20.15
CA ASP A 507 -3.20 -35.28 19.48
C ASP A 507 -2.26 -34.15 19.86
N ASP A 508 -0.98 -34.49 19.98
CA ASP A 508 0.08 -33.54 20.27
C ASP A 508 0.85 -33.22 18.99
N LEU A 509 1.00 -31.92 18.69
CA LEU A 509 1.88 -31.44 17.63
C LEU A 509 3.02 -30.61 18.21
N HIS A 510 4.24 -31.00 17.88
CA HIS A 510 5.44 -30.18 18.13
C HIS A 510 6.04 -29.76 16.79
N VAL A 511 6.39 -28.49 16.63
CA VAL A 511 7.08 -28.01 15.44
C VAL A 511 8.54 -27.77 15.77
N VAL A 512 9.45 -28.30 14.96
CA VAL A 512 10.88 -28.14 15.12
C VAL A 512 11.47 -27.60 13.83
N GLY A 513 12.01 -26.40 13.87
CA GLY A 513 12.77 -25.82 12.76
C GLY A 513 14.21 -26.29 12.80
N PHE A 514 14.78 -26.71 11.67
CA PHE A 514 16.19 -27.10 11.58
C PHE A 514 16.91 -26.41 10.42
N ALA A 515 18.08 -25.86 10.71
CA ALA A 515 19.04 -25.34 9.73
C ALA A 515 20.45 -25.78 10.18
N TYR A 516 21.30 -24.86 10.64
CA TYR A 516 22.58 -25.21 11.27
C TYR A 516 22.37 -25.92 12.61
N TYR A 517 21.40 -25.42 13.40
CA TYR A 517 20.87 -26.06 14.60
C TYR A 517 19.38 -26.37 14.45
N ALA A 518 18.86 -27.26 15.31
CA ALA A 518 17.45 -27.58 15.41
C ALA A 518 16.89 -26.94 16.68
N ARG A 519 15.72 -26.31 16.58
CA ARG A 519 15.03 -25.64 17.69
C ARG A 519 13.55 -25.92 17.65
N GLU A 520 12.97 -26.16 18.82
CA GLU A 520 11.52 -26.27 18.96
C GLU A 520 10.88 -24.89 18.82
N ILE A 521 9.86 -24.80 17.97
CA ILE A 521 9.11 -23.59 17.71
C ILE A 521 7.77 -23.71 18.42
N ARG A 522 7.48 -22.76 19.30
CA ARG A 522 6.21 -22.70 20.01
C ARG A 522 5.07 -22.39 19.04
N PRO A 523 3.88 -22.99 19.21
CA PRO A 523 2.73 -22.75 18.33
C PRO A 523 2.38 -21.27 18.13
N GLY A 524 2.38 -20.46 19.21
CA GLY A 524 2.09 -19.03 19.13
C GLY A 524 3.13 -18.19 18.37
N ALA A 525 4.33 -18.73 18.14
CA ALA A 525 5.35 -18.08 17.33
C ALA A 525 5.26 -18.46 15.85
N LEU A 526 4.50 -19.50 15.47
CA LEU A 526 4.48 -20.02 14.10
C LEU A 526 4.03 -18.99 13.06
N ALA A 527 3.01 -18.20 13.35
CA ALA A 527 2.52 -17.17 12.43
C ALA A 527 3.50 -15.98 12.31
N GLY A 528 4.10 -15.57 13.43
CA GLY A 528 5.09 -14.49 13.49
C GLY A 528 6.53 -14.91 13.19
N LEU A 529 6.78 -16.16 12.79
CA LEU A 529 8.09 -16.61 12.35
C LEU A 529 8.50 -15.86 11.10
N SER A 530 9.28 -14.80 11.27
CA SER A 530 10.10 -14.19 10.23
C SER A 530 11.43 -14.93 10.15
N TRP A 531 11.98 -15.11 8.95
CA TRP A 531 13.32 -15.65 8.77
C TRP A 531 14.36 -14.59 9.21
N GLN A 532 14.65 -14.52 10.52
CA GLN A 532 15.56 -13.51 11.11
C GLN A 532 16.99 -14.03 11.35
N GLY A 533 17.42 -15.08 10.63
CA GLY A 533 18.78 -15.59 10.75
C GLY A 533 19.24 -16.26 9.47
N TYR A 534 20.34 -15.76 8.91
CA TYR A 534 21.14 -16.44 7.89
C TYR A 534 21.77 -17.72 8.50
N GLU A 535 20.97 -18.72 8.84
CA GLU A 535 21.47 -20.03 9.26
C GLU A 535 21.65 -20.92 8.03
N TYR A 536 22.92 -21.18 7.69
CA TYR A 536 23.30 -22.03 6.56
C TYR A 536 23.30 -23.50 6.98
N GLY A 537 22.97 -24.39 6.04
CA GLY A 537 23.07 -25.83 6.23
C GLY A 537 21.80 -26.52 6.71
N THR A 538 21.81 -27.84 6.58
CA THR A 538 20.66 -28.73 6.74
C THR A 538 21.04 -29.82 7.74
N ASN A 539 20.85 -29.54 9.04
CA ASN A 539 21.20 -30.45 10.13
C ASN A 539 20.03 -31.37 10.50
N LEU A 540 19.65 -32.23 9.55
CA LEU A 540 18.55 -33.17 9.75
C LEU A 540 18.81 -34.15 10.90
N GLN A 541 20.07 -34.53 11.13
CA GLN A 541 20.45 -35.35 12.28
C GLN A 541 20.00 -34.70 13.59
N HIS A 542 20.34 -33.42 13.81
CA HIS A 542 19.95 -32.73 15.04
C HIS A 542 18.43 -32.56 15.16
N GLY A 543 17.75 -32.29 14.04
CA GLY A 543 16.29 -32.28 13.98
C GLY A 543 15.67 -33.60 14.47
N LEU A 544 16.16 -34.73 13.96
CA LEU A 544 15.72 -36.06 14.37
C LEU A 544 16.08 -36.38 15.84
N MET A 545 17.25 -35.97 16.31
CA MET A 545 17.63 -36.13 17.73
C MET A 545 16.66 -35.39 18.66
N LEU A 546 16.31 -34.15 18.31
CA LEU A 546 15.38 -33.35 19.09
C LEU A 546 13.95 -33.93 19.01
N ALA A 547 13.51 -34.31 17.80
CA ALA A 547 12.21 -34.94 17.58
C ALA A 547 12.06 -36.23 18.39
N ARG A 548 13.08 -37.10 18.37
CA ARG A 548 13.12 -38.31 19.20
C ARG A 548 13.01 -37.95 20.68
N ARG A 549 13.84 -37.04 21.19
CA ARG A 549 13.78 -36.60 22.60
C ARG A 549 12.40 -36.08 23.02
N ILE A 550 11.70 -35.39 22.14
CA ILE A 550 10.32 -34.91 22.37
C ILE A 550 9.37 -36.10 22.41
N LEU A 551 9.39 -36.97 21.38
CA LEU A 551 8.47 -38.10 21.25
C LEU A 551 8.69 -39.19 22.33
N THR A 552 9.91 -39.41 22.80
CA THR A 552 10.19 -40.37 23.87
C THR A 552 9.55 -39.95 25.20
N ARG A 553 9.31 -38.64 25.41
CA ARG A 553 8.58 -38.13 26.59
C ARG A 553 7.06 -38.33 26.49
N SER A 554 6.51 -38.47 25.28
CA SER A 554 5.10 -38.72 25.10
C SER A 554 4.73 -40.16 25.47
N HIS A 555 3.58 -40.32 26.12
CA HIS A 555 3.02 -41.62 26.52
C HIS A 555 2.18 -42.28 25.42
N THR A 556 2.01 -41.63 24.27
CA THR A 556 1.22 -42.18 23.16
C THR A 556 1.94 -43.36 22.51
N ALA A 557 1.15 -44.34 22.06
CA ALA A 557 1.67 -45.48 21.30
C ALA A 557 2.04 -45.09 19.85
N ASN A 558 1.36 -44.10 19.29
CA ASN A 558 1.59 -43.61 17.93
C ASN A 558 2.54 -42.42 17.94
N LYS A 559 3.79 -42.64 17.54
CA LYS A 559 4.83 -41.60 17.47
C LYS A 559 5.29 -41.39 16.04
N GLU A 560 5.26 -40.15 15.61
CA GLU A 560 5.57 -39.78 14.23
C GLU A 560 6.46 -38.55 14.14
N VAL A 561 7.33 -38.57 13.13
CA VAL A 561 8.05 -37.41 12.63
C VAL A 561 7.64 -37.16 11.18
N VAL A 562 7.21 -35.94 10.87
CA VAL A 562 6.99 -35.47 9.50
C VAL A 562 8.13 -34.53 9.14
N VAL A 563 8.92 -34.85 8.11
CA VAL A 563 10.05 -34.04 7.65
C VAL A 563 9.67 -33.31 6.37
N ILE A 564 9.81 -31.98 6.34
CA ILE A 564 9.69 -31.17 5.13
C ILE A 564 11.08 -30.61 4.80
N THR A 565 11.64 -30.98 3.65
CA THR A 565 12.98 -30.54 3.22
C THR A 565 13.11 -30.46 1.71
N ASP A 566 13.99 -29.57 1.24
CA ASP A 566 14.39 -29.46 -0.16
C ASP A 566 15.85 -29.93 -0.42
N GLY A 567 16.59 -30.33 0.62
CA GLY A 567 18.04 -30.53 0.54
C GLY A 567 18.56 -31.77 1.26
N GLU A 568 19.75 -32.21 0.84
CA GLU A 568 20.49 -33.27 1.53
C GLU A 568 21.05 -32.76 2.87
N PRO A 569 21.29 -33.65 3.85
CA PRO A 569 21.90 -33.23 5.11
C PRO A 569 23.34 -32.76 4.89
N THR A 570 23.58 -31.47 5.07
CA THR A 570 24.88 -30.81 4.89
C THR A 570 25.59 -30.51 6.21
N ALA A 571 24.90 -30.66 7.33
CA ALA A 571 25.43 -30.48 8.67
C ALA A 571 25.11 -31.68 9.58
N HIS A 572 25.99 -31.96 10.53
CA HIS A 572 25.80 -32.99 11.54
C HIS A 572 26.59 -32.66 12.81
N PHE A 573 26.19 -33.22 13.95
CA PHE A 573 26.95 -33.18 15.19
C PHE A 573 27.99 -34.31 15.24
N GLU A 574 29.24 -33.93 15.47
CA GLU A 574 30.33 -34.85 15.80
C GLU A 574 31.06 -34.32 17.05
N ALA A 575 31.23 -35.16 18.07
CA ALA A 575 31.90 -34.81 19.33
C ALA A 575 31.40 -33.52 20.04
N GLY A 576 30.12 -33.17 19.86
CA GLY A 576 29.51 -31.99 20.48
C GLY A 576 29.67 -30.68 19.69
N GLN A 577 30.29 -30.72 18.50
CA GLN A 577 30.37 -29.61 17.56
C GLN A 577 29.62 -29.92 16.27
N VAL A 578 29.10 -28.88 15.60
CA VAL A 578 28.45 -29.03 14.30
C VAL A 578 29.50 -28.94 13.20
N GLU A 579 29.61 -29.99 12.40
CA GLU A 579 30.43 -29.99 11.18
C GLU A 579 29.53 -29.76 9.97
N PHE A 580 29.87 -28.75 9.17
CA PHE A 580 29.16 -28.36 7.96
C PHE A 580 30.02 -28.59 6.72
N SER A 581 29.43 -29.16 5.66
CA SER A 581 30.08 -29.37 4.38
C SER A 581 29.07 -29.33 3.23
N TYR A 582 29.41 -28.63 2.14
CA TYR A 582 28.66 -28.61 0.89
C TYR A 582 29.62 -28.84 -0.29
N PRO A 583 29.47 -29.90 -1.09
CA PRO A 583 28.47 -30.99 -0.99
C PRO A 583 28.57 -31.82 0.31
N PRO A 584 27.51 -32.55 0.69
CA PRO A 584 27.50 -33.32 1.94
C PRO A 584 28.55 -34.44 1.94
N THR A 585 29.22 -34.64 3.08
CA THR A 585 30.19 -35.75 3.21
C THR A 585 29.49 -37.08 3.49
N ASN A 586 30.17 -38.19 3.18
CA ASN A 586 29.71 -39.53 3.59
C ASN A 586 29.53 -39.65 5.10
N ARG A 587 30.30 -38.92 5.92
CA ARG A 587 30.13 -38.90 7.38
C ARG A 587 28.82 -38.25 7.78
N THR A 588 28.48 -37.09 7.21
CA THR A 588 27.22 -36.38 7.45
C THR A 588 26.01 -37.25 7.14
N ILE A 589 26.04 -37.94 5.98
CA ILE A 589 24.98 -38.88 5.58
C ILE A 589 24.86 -40.05 6.56
N GLN A 590 25.99 -40.68 6.92
CA GLN A 590 26.00 -41.82 7.86
C GLN A 590 25.52 -41.42 9.26
N ALA A 591 25.93 -40.26 9.77
CA ALA A 591 25.49 -39.75 11.06
C ALA A 591 23.97 -39.54 11.09
N THR A 592 23.41 -38.97 10.02
CA THR A 592 21.96 -38.79 9.89
C THR A 592 21.23 -40.13 9.82
N LEU A 593 21.70 -41.10 9.01
CA LEU A 593 21.09 -42.43 8.91
C LEU A 593 21.19 -43.25 10.20
N ARG A 594 22.25 -43.06 11.01
CA ARG A 594 22.33 -43.65 12.36
C ARG A 594 21.21 -43.14 13.24
N GLU A 595 20.91 -41.84 13.19
CA GLU A 595 19.81 -41.29 13.99
C GLU A 595 18.43 -41.75 13.49
N VAL A 596 18.25 -41.89 12.18
CA VAL A 596 17.05 -42.53 11.60
C VAL A 596 16.86 -43.94 12.19
N THR A 597 17.92 -44.73 12.26
CA THR A 597 17.88 -46.08 12.85
C THR A 597 17.51 -46.05 14.33
N ASN A 598 18.01 -45.06 15.08
CA ASN A 598 17.65 -44.87 16.49
C ASN A 598 16.15 -44.55 16.64
N CYS A 599 15.60 -43.69 15.77
CA CYS A 599 14.16 -43.41 15.74
C CYS A 599 13.35 -44.67 15.45
N THR A 600 13.75 -45.48 14.46
CA THR A 600 13.06 -46.74 14.12
C THR A 600 13.03 -47.70 15.31
N ARG A 601 14.14 -47.84 16.04
CA ARG A 601 14.23 -48.72 17.22
C ARG A 601 13.30 -48.30 18.35
N GLU A 602 12.99 -47.01 18.45
CA GLU A 602 12.04 -46.45 19.41
C GLU A 602 10.59 -46.45 18.90
N GLY A 603 10.31 -47.09 17.75
CA GLY A 603 8.97 -47.18 17.18
C GLY A 603 8.47 -45.88 16.55
N ILE A 604 9.36 -44.92 16.28
CA ILE A 604 9.01 -43.63 15.69
C ILE A 604 8.99 -43.77 14.16
N THR A 605 7.84 -43.47 13.55
CA THR A 605 7.70 -43.47 12.08
C THR A 605 8.09 -42.11 11.50
N ILE A 606 8.89 -42.08 10.45
CA ILE A 606 9.40 -40.88 9.78
C ILE A 606 8.78 -40.81 8.38
N ASN A 607 7.98 -39.79 8.12
CA ASN A 607 7.44 -39.50 6.79
C ASN A 607 8.12 -38.26 6.23
N THR A 608 8.68 -38.38 5.02
CA THR A 608 9.50 -37.32 4.41
C THR A 608 8.79 -36.74 3.20
N PHE A 609 8.58 -35.43 3.21
CA PHE A 609 8.03 -34.64 2.12
C PHE A 609 9.16 -33.84 1.47
N MET A 610 9.47 -34.22 0.24
CA MET A 610 10.55 -33.65 -0.54
C MET A 610 10.01 -32.63 -1.53
N LEU A 611 10.62 -31.44 -1.53
CA LEU A 611 10.27 -30.35 -2.43
C LEU A 611 11.17 -30.27 -3.67
N GLU A 612 12.35 -30.90 -3.63
CA GLU A 612 13.28 -31.00 -4.76
C GLU A 612 13.47 -32.45 -5.22
N ARG A 613 13.70 -32.64 -6.53
CA ARG A 613 14.00 -33.92 -7.17
C ARG A 613 15.45 -34.01 -7.63
N SER A 614 16.41 -33.82 -6.72
CA SER A 614 17.80 -34.13 -7.04
C SER A 614 18.04 -35.66 -6.93
N PRO A 615 18.81 -36.28 -7.85
CA PRO A 615 19.07 -37.72 -7.79
C PRO A 615 19.76 -38.17 -6.48
N ALA A 616 20.59 -37.30 -5.90
CA ALA A 616 21.31 -37.57 -4.67
C ALA A 616 20.36 -37.57 -3.44
N LEU A 617 19.49 -36.56 -3.33
CA LEU A 617 18.46 -36.51 -2.29
C LEU A 617 17.48 -37.68 -2.39
N ALA A 618 17.06 -38.05 -3.60
CA ALA A 618 16.18 -39.20 -3.81
C ALA A 618 16.82 -40.51 -3.30
N GLN A 619 18.10 -40.74 -3.58
CA GLN A 619 18.83 -41.91 -3.06
C GLN A 619 18.98 -41.88 -1.54
N PHE A 620 19.25 -40.71 -0.97
CA PHE A 620 19.35 -40.54 0.49
C PHE A 620 18.01 -40.87 1.17
N VAL A 621 16.91 -40.32 0.68
CA VAL A 621 15.58 -40.53 1.25
C VAL A 621 15.09 -41.96 1.03
N GLU A 622 15.42 -42.60 -0.10
CA GLU A 622 15.12 -44.03 -0.29
C GLU A 622 15.79 -44.90 0.78
N ARG A 623 17.06 -44.62 1.10
CA ARG A 623 17.78 -45.31 2.19
C ARG A 623 17.13 -45.04 3.55
N MET A 624 16.76 -43.80 3.83
CA MET A 624 16.04 -43.44 5.06
C MET A 624 14.72 -44.19 5.20
N THR A 625 13.91 -44.20 4.14
CA THR A 625 12.60 -44.86 4.09
C THR A 625 12.74 -46.37 4.34
N ARG A 626 13.76 -47.00 3.72
CA ARG A 626 14.05 -48.42 3.93
C ARG A 626 14.47 -48.76 5.36
N LEU A 627 15.18 -47.86 6.04
CA LEU A 627 15.63 -48.05 7.43
C LEU A 627 14.52 -47.80 8.46
N ASN A 628 13.55 -46.94 8.15
CA ASN A 628 12.50 -46.56 9.10
C ASN A 628 11.15 -47.23 8.86
N LEU A 629 10.90 -47.78 7.67
CA LEU A 629 9.59 -48.27 7.23
C LEU A 629 8.53 -47.16 7.10
N GLY A 630 8.97 -45.90 7.07
CA GLY A 630 8.15 -44.74 6.77
C GLY A 630 7.87 -44.58 5.27
N ARG A 631 7.41 -43.40 4.86
CA ARG A 631 7.10 -43.09 3.46
C ARG A 631 7.79 -41.81 3.00
N ALA A 632 8.06 -41.74 1.70
CA ALA A 632 8.60 -40.56 1.05
C ALA A 632 7.62 -40.06 0.00
N PHE A 633 7.33 -38.75 0.02
CA PHE A 633 6.44 -38.08 -0.91
C PHE A 633 7.21 -37.00 -1.67
N TYR A 634 6.96 -36.92 -2.98
CA TYR A 634 7.50 -35.86 -3.82
C TYR A 634 6.39 -34.85 -4.10
N ALA A 635 6.48 -33.67 -3.50
CA ALA A 635 5.48 -32.62 -3.63
C ALA A 635 6.09 -31.37 -4.29
N THR A 636 5.27 -30.62 -5.03
CA THR A 636 5.63 -29.25 -5.37
C THR A 636 5.24 -28.33 -4.21
N PRO A 637 5.90 -27.17 -4.02
CA PRO A 637 5.60 -26.26 -2.91
C PRO A 637 4.12 -25.89 -2.83
N GLU A 638 3.45 -25.74 -3.97
CA GLU A 638 2.04 -25.34 -4.06
C GLU A 638 1.07 -26.42 -3.56
N ARG A 639 1.48 -27.69 -3.66
CA ARG A 639 0.65 -28.86 -3.31
C ARG A 639 1.07 -29.54 -2.01
N LEU A 640 2.13 -29.08 -1.37
CA LEU A 640 2.68 -29.65 -0.14
C LEU A 640 1.60 -29.81 0.95
N GLY A 641 0.78 -28.77 1.15
CA GLY A 641 -0.28 -28.77 2.16
C GLY A 641 -1.36 -29.81 1.91
N GLU A 642 -1.77 -29.99 0.66
CA GLU A 642 -2.79 -30.97 0.27
C GLU A 642 -2.35 -32.39 0.62
N TYR A 643 -1.11 -32.76 0.26
CA TYR A 643 -0.59 -34.10 0.52
C TYR A 643 -0.44 -34.39 2.01
N ILE A 644 0.09 -33.44 2.79
CA ILE A 644 0.30 -33.63 4.23
C ILE A 644 -1.03 -33.75 4.96
N LEU A 645 -2.01 -32.89 4.66
CA LEU A 645 -3.32 -32.93 5.31
C LEU A 645 -4.10 -34.20 4.94
N VAL A 646 -4.12 -34.60 3.67
CA VAL A 646 -4.75 -35.87 3.25
C VAL A 646 -4.09 -37.06 3.92
N ASP A 647 -2.76 -37.07 3.99
CA ASP A 647 -2.05 -38.19 4.57
C ASP A 647 -2.25 -38.29 6.09
N TYR A 648 -2.38 -37.15 6.76
CA TYR A 648 -2.72 -37.09 8.17
C TYR A 648 -4.17 -37.56 8.44
N VAL A 649 -5.16 -36.99 7.74
CA VAL A 649 -6.59 -37.36 7.87
C VAL A 649 -6.85 -38.79 7.42
N GLY A 650 -6.24 -39.21 6.30
CA GLY A 650 -6.39 -40.56 5.75
C GLY A 650 -5.87 -41.64 6.69
N ARG A 651 -4.88 -41.34 7.53
CA ARG A 651 -4.41 -42.27 8.58
C ARG A 651 -5.37 -42.38 9.75
N ARG A 652 -6.04 -41.27 10.10
CA ARG A 652 -7.10 -41.26 11.10
C ARG A 652 -8.34 -42.03 10.65
N SER A 653 -8.69 -41.92 9.38
CA SER A 653 -9.83 -42.67 8.83
C SER A 653 -9.54 -44.15 8.58
N ARG A 654 -8.28 -44.57 8.47
CA ARG A 654 -7.87 -45.95 8.11
C ARG A 654 -7.54 -46.85 9.30
N ARG A 655 -7.52 -46.34 10.53
CA ARG A 655 -7.04 -47.08 11.71
C ARG A 655 -8.11 -47.26 12.77
#